data_AF-A0A841CWU7-F1
#
_entry.id   AF-A0A841CWU7-F1
#
_cell.length_a   1.000
_cell.length_b   1.000
_cell.length_c   1.000
_cell.angle_alpha   90.00
_cell.angle_beta   90.00
_cell.angle_gamma   90.00
#
_symmetry.space_group_name_H-M   'P 1'
#
loop_
_entity.id
_entity.type
_entity.pdbx_description
1 polymer ?
#
loop_
_entity_poly.entity_id
_entity_poly.type
_entity_poly.pdbx_seq_one_letter_code
_entity_poly.pdbx_strand_id
1 'polypeptide(L)'
;MLLLLTAGMTGNSSADPKVPPAPSQPPQVLATSDGRVHYLGLWWDRGEHIALDAPNGQGFRQQLPPNNNVLFSTSVPVEAHDGSLRIVATGNNGSLWTTAQQGRNGPWANWTNLGGPRVQTDAATIIRGRSDAISVFVAAADGAVWTLRQQTKDGPWGTWKSLGGSGLANPVTVGRGVGDAFEVIATSWKTKTVWKASQAVADGPFSTWQQFSDPGFHRHSQLITHADRSMELVVRTQGGQVATKRQTSPGGSWAPWSTLTGPVGTGKPAVILRPDGRLTIVAGSADGRLFSGRFGFDPTVGRTVAEQWEDLADHGAPRVLADQALSGTGRSDGSWVAAYNDGTENFAEIVGNYSESAQDQPEPVQPALRDLASVRADDGRSGQYAQGVYGVRPVGAAGWSPPAFHYEHFTYDECTKTADVVREDFSIKNRYSSCWAADNTVHIKMVCQRLRGEDVCFGRRITFTVTVIGLGSDYYRQGRFAISVSRFQHVLPVDEGIKVSVEARCLPLAETTDCEPDRDTPPAQRTIAEWMNNKDARGDVIGAEPQPNPAVNPEKLGYGKAWVRVRVQRQDGSVRQVDSPGVRLRFDSAGYMSVNGSSGTVFPDVNPVMNFPINTPEFVAMKQSGLHYKQAMEHPEQTIPAVAGKSIPGAIGGTPLHRLKHDDEWRKENRDEAVRTCKSSDMPPGEYPKDGYQCDEYPFASTREGASRTYNPLRNFSVKSIPADDNSASGIWIGTWYSYDRIIDGDQFYVRVIE
;
A
#
# COMPACT_ATOMS: atom_id res chain seq x y z
N MET A 1 -26.55 30.49 -67.24
CA MET A 1 -27.76 29.75 -66.82
C MET A 1 -27.54 29.38 -65.36
N LEU A 2 -28.30 30.04 -64.45
CA LEU A 2 -28.56 29.79 -63.02
C LEU A 2 -27.57 28.90 -62.22
N LEU A 3 -27.04 29.27 -61.04
CA LEU A 3 -27.79 29.46 -59.78
C LEU A 3 -26.91 30.08 -58.66
N LEU A 4 -27.59 30.62 -57.65
CA LEU A 4 -27.15 31.49 -56.55
C LEU A 4 -26.45 30.79 -55.37
N LEU A 5 -25.78 31.63 -54.57
CA LEU A 5 -25.22 31.43 -53.21
C LEU A 5 -26.14 30.71 -52.21
N THR A 6 -25.53 29.91 -51.32
CA THR A 6 -25.63 30.03 -49.84
C THR A 6 -24.45 29.32 -49.14
N ALA A 7 -24.16 29.76 -47.90
CA ALA A 7 -22.99 29.51 -47.09
C ALA A 7 -22.78 28.07 -46.57
N GLY A 8 -21.52 27.74 -46.26
CA GLY A 8 -21.13 26.57 -45.46
C GLY A 8 -19.92 26.89 -44.59
N MET A 9 -20.14 27.04 -43.28
CA MET A 9 -19.10 26.96 -42.25
C MET A 9 -18.70 25.50 -42.03
N THR A 10 -17.41 25.23 -41.82
CA THR A 10 -16.87 24.41 -40.72
C THR A 10 -15.35 24.42 -40.81
N GLY A 11 -14.70 25.04 -39.83
CA GLY A 11 -13.26 24.97 -39.63
C GLY A 11 -12.90 23.62 -39.03
N ASN A 12 -12.07 22.87 -39.76
CA ASN A 12 -11.40 21.67 -39.28
C ASN A 12 -10.15 22.12 -38.50
N SER A 13 -10.11 21.92 -37.17
CA SER A 13 -8.85 21.95 -36.44
C SER A 13 -8.17 20.58 -36.58
N SER A 14 -6.96 20.61 -37.12
CA SER A 14 -6.08 19.45 -37.27
C SER A 14 -5.73 18.84 -35.90
N ALA A 15 -6.14 17.60 -35.65
CA ALA A 15 -5.67 16.82 -34.52
C ALA A 15 -4.20 16.41 -34.74
N ASP A 16 -3.34 16.68 -33.76
CA ASP A 16 -1.98 16.16 -33.68
C ASP A 16 -2.04 14.62 -33.53
N PRO A 17 -1.38 13.83 -34.39
CA PRO A 17 -1.41 12.36 -34.34
C PRO A 17 -0.69 11.75 -33.11
N LYS A 18 -0.13 12.56 -32.20
CA LYS A 18 0.53 12.08 -30.96
C LYS A 18 -0.34 12.12 -29.69
N VAL A 19 -1.59 12.58 -29.77
CA VAL A 19 -2.44 12.76 -28.59
C VAL A 19 -3.59 11.74 -28.62
N PRO A 20 -3.59 10.70 -27.77
CA PRO A 20 -4.72 9.79 -27.64
C PRO A 20 -5.97 10.55 -27.17
N PRO A 21 -7.18 10.20 -27.64
CA PRO A 21 -8.40 10.84 -27.15
C PRO A 21 -8.58 10.60 -25.64
N ALA A 22 -9.04 11.63 -24.92
CA ALA A 22 -9.34 11.58 -23.50
C ALA A 22 -10.27 10.39 -23.15
N PRO A 23 -10.12 9.77 -21.96
CA PRO A 23 -10.99 8.67 -21.55
C PRO A 23 -12.45 9.12 -21.52
N SER A 24 -13.32 8.38 -22.22
CA SER A 24 -14.74 8.72 -22.44
C SER A 24 -15.62 8.63 -21.19
N GLN A 25 -15.09 8.16 -20.06
CA GLN A 25 -15.79 7.99 -18.79
C GLN A 25 -14.93 8.50 -17.63
N PRO A 26 -15.52 9.15 -16.61
CA PRO A 26 -14.80 9.49 -15.39
C PRO A 26 -14.39 8.23 -14.61
N PRO A 27 -13.41 8.34 -13.70
CA PRO A 27 -13.08 7.22 -12.82
C PRO A 27 -14.31 6.83 -11.98
N GLN A 28 -14.51 5.53 -11.77
CA GLN A 28 -15.46 5.03 -10.78
C GLN A 28 -14.95 5.34 -9.38
N VAL A 29 -15.82 5.86 -8.53
CA VAL A 29 -15.47 6.22 -7.15
C VAL A 29 -16.28 5.40 -6.15
N LEU A 30 -15.61 4.84 -5.14
CA LEU A 30 -16.20 4.01 -4.11
C LEU A 30 -15.64 4.36 -2.73
N ALA A 31 -16.49 4.60 -1.74
CA ALA A 31 -16.10 4.64 -0.34
C ALA A 31 -16.18 3.24 0.27
N THR A 32 -15.18 2.87 1.05
CA THR A 32 -15.05 1.54 1.70
C THR A 32 -15.30 1.62 3.20
N SER A 33 -15.50 0.46 3.82
CA SER A 33 -15.79 0.32 5.25
C SER A 33 -14.69 0.81 6.18
N ASP A 34 -13.43 0.87 5.72
CA ASP A 34 -12.30 1.48 6.46
C ASP A 34 -12.26 3.02 6.33
N GLY A 35 -13.27 3.62 5.70
CA GLY A 35 -13.40 5.06 5.52
C GLY A 35 -12.61 5.61 4.34
N ARG A 36 -11.90 4.78 3.55
CA ARG A 36 -11.18 5.25 2.37
C ARG A 36 -12.09 5.57 1.20
N VAL A 37 -11.54 6.34 0.26
CA VAL A 37 -12.14 6.62 -1.05
C VAL A 37 -11.25 6.07 -2.14
N HIS A 38 -11.82 5.23 -2.98
CA HIS A 38 -11.15 4.54 -4.06
C HIS A 38 -11.59 5.09 -5.41
N TYR A 39 -10.63 5.34 -6.29
CA TYR A 39 -10.80 5.74 -7.69
C TYR A 39 -10.29 4.62 -8.58
N LEU A 40 -11.09 4.25 -9.57
CA LEU A 40 -10.77 3.23 -10.53
C LEU A 40 -11.06 3.73 -11.94
N GLY A 41 -10.09 3.68 -12.83
CA GLY A 41 -10.23 4.29 -14.14
C GLY A 41 -9.17 3.87 -15.14
N LEU A 42 -9.30 4.44 -16.34
CA LEU A 42 -8.31 4.35 -17.41
C LEU A 42 -7.47 5.61 -17.46
N TRP A 43 -6.15 5.42 -17.51
CA TRP A 43 -5.18 6.47 -17.75
C TRP A 43 -4.28 6.04 -18.88
N TRP A 44 -4.43 6.73 -20.02
CA TRP A 44 -3.90 6.31 -21.32
C TRP A 44 -4.31 4.87 -21.68
N ASP A 45 -3.40 3.90 -21.60
CA ASP A 45 -3.61 2.49 -21.93
C ASP A 45 -3.65 1.59 -20.70
N ARG A 46 -3.58 2.14 -19.48
CA ARG A 46 -3.48 1.37 -18.24
C ARG A 46 -4.66 1.62 -17.31
N GLY A 47 -5.14 0.54 -16.70
CA GLY A 47 -6.05 0.64 -15.57
C GLY A 47 -5.29 1.03 -14.30
N GLU A 48 -5.80 2.01 -13.56
CA GLU A 48 -5.21 2.41 -12.29
C GLU A 48 -6.23 2.40 -11.17
N HIS A 49 -5.73 2.19 -9.96
CA HIS A 49 -6.46 2.19 -8.72
C HIS A 49 -5.78 3.18 -7.77
N ILE A 50 -6.51 4.18 -7.28
CA ILE A 50 -6.03 5.13 -6.28
C ILE A 50 -6.92 5.00 -5.06
N ALA A 51 -6.35 4.94 -3.87
CA ALA A 51 -7.09 4.83 -2.62
C ALA A 51 -6.60 5.88 -1.63
N LEU A 52 -7.51 6.68 -1.09
CA LEU A 52 -7.21 7.81 -0.23
C LEU A 52 -7.89 7.67 1.13
N ASP A 53 -7.23 8.10 2.21
CA ASP A 53 -7.79 8.09 3.57
C ASP A 53 -9.00 9.01 3.74
N ALA A 54 -9.10 10.03 2.89
CA ALA A 54 -10.22 10.94 2.74
C ALA A 54 -10.23 11.48 1.30
N PRO A 55 -11.32 12.10 0.79
CA PRO A 55 -11.36 12.64 -0.57
C PRO A 55 -10.15 13.53 -0.92
N ASN A 56 -9.58 14.21 0.07
CA ASN A 56 -8.45 15.12 -0.11
C ASN A 56 -7.21 14.69 0.71
N GLY A 57 -7.21 13.48 1.28
CA GLY A 57 -6.17 12.95 2.16
C GLY A 57 -4.95 12.38 1.44
N GLN A 58 -4.09 11.69 2.19
CA GLN A 58 -3.01 10.86 1.62
C GLN A 58 -3.58 9.54 1.11
N GLY A 59 -2.77 8.79 0.38
CA GLY A 59 -3.21 7.53 -0.17
C GLY A 59 -2.10 6.75 -0.84
N PHE A 60 -2.52 5.78 -1.64
CA PHE A 60 -1.63 5.00 -2.47
C PHE A 60 -2.25 4.83 -3.85
N ARG A 61 -1.42 4.41 -4.79
CA ARG A 61 -1.86 4.11 -6.14
C ARG A 61 -1.19 2.83 -6.61
N GLN A 62 -1.97 2.06 -7.35
CA GLN A 62 -1.64 0.75 -7.84
C GLN A 62 -1.98 0.71 -9.32
N GLN A 63 -1.06 0.19 -10.13
CA GLN A 63 -1.42 -0.20 -11.48
C GLN A 63 -2.23 -1.50 -11.42
N LEU A 64 -3.36 -1.55 -12.13
CA LEU A 64 -4.06 -2.82 -12.32
C LEU A 64 -3.20 -3.73 -13.23
N PRO A 65 -3.25 -5.05 -13.06
CA PRO A 65 -2.48 -5.97 -13.88
C PRO A 65 -2.79 -5.74 -15.37
N PRO A 66 -1.78 -5.61 -16.25
CA PRO A 66 -2.02 -5.35 -17.66
C PRO A 66 -2.72 -6.54 -18.31
N ASN A 67 -3.73 -6.28 -19.14
CA ASN A 67 -4.40 -7.30 -19.94
C ASN A 67 -5.06 -6.67 -21.18
N ASN A 68 -4.53 -6.98 -22.36
CA ASN A 68 -5.01 -6.43 -23.63
C ASN A 68 -6.44 -6.87 -24.00
N ASN A 69 -6.98 -7.88 -23.32
CA ASN A 69 -8.35 -8.33 -23.53
C ASN A 69 -9.37 -7.59 -22.67
N VAL A 70 -8.94 -6.79 -21.68
CA VAL A 70 -9.81 -6.11 -20.72
C VAL A 70 -10.03 -4.65 -21.11
N LEU A 71 -11.30 -4.22 -21.13
CA LEU A 71 -11.70 -2.84 -21.30
C LEU A 71 -11.77 -2.16 -19.92
N PHE A 72 -10.66 -1.60 -19.46
CA PHE A 72 -10.58 -0.99 -18.13
C PHE A 72 -11.58 0.16 -17.90
N SER A 73 -12.08 0.83 -18.94
CA SER A 73 -13.14 1.86 -18.85
C SER A 73 -14.45 1.31 -18.26
N THR A 74 -14.65 -0.01 -18.35
CA THR A 74 -15.84 -0.70 -17.87
C THR A 74 -15.66 -1.30 -16.49
N SER A 75 -14.51 -1.06 -15.85
CA SER A 75 -14.19 -1.63 -14.55
C SER A 75 -15.12 -1.10 -13.47
N VAL A 76 -15.72 -2.00 -12.71
CA VAL A 76 -16.55 -1.67 -11.55
C VAL A 76 -16.02 -2.40 -10.31
N PRO A 77 -15.73 -1.69 -9.21
CA PRO A 77 -15.26 -2.31 -7.98
C PRO A 77 -16.41 -2.69 -7.03
N VAL A 78 -16.14 -3.66 -6.16
CA VAL A 78 -16.92 -3.95 -4.95
C VAL A 78 -15.97 -4.24 -3.79
N GLU A 79 -16.32 -3.82 -2.58
CA GLU A 79 -15.64 -4.25 -1.37
C GLU A 79 -16.11 -5.67 -1.00
N ALA A 80 -15.17 -6.60 -0.96
CA ALA A 80 -15.36 -7.96 -0.47
C ALA A 80 -15.46 -7.97 1.07
N HIS A 81 -15.76 -9.12 1.64
CA HIS A 81 -16.03 -9.23 3.08
C HIS A 81 -14.82 -8.91 3.98
N ASP A 82 -13.61 -9.20 3.48
CA ASP A 82 -12.34 -9.03 4.17
C ASP A 82 -11.84 -7.59 4.01
N GLY A 83 -12.60 -6.76 3.30
CA GLY A 83 -12.23 -5.39 2.97
C GLY A 83 -11.40 -5.24 1.71
N SER A 84 -10.99 -6.35 1.09
CA SER A 84 -10.32 -6.30 -0.21
C SER A 84 -11.26 -5.82 -1.29
N LEU A 85 -10.73 -5.17 -2.32
CA LEU A 85 -11.50 -4.83 -3.50
C LEU A 85 -11.47 -5.96 -4.52
N ARG A 86 -12.62 -6.21 -5.13
CA ARG A 86 -12.76 -7.02 -6.33
C ARG A 86 -13.30 -6.17 -7.47
N ILE A 87 -12.69 -6.30 -8.64
CA ILE A 87 -13.10 -5.60 -9.86
C ILE A 87 -13.68 -6.62 -10.84
N VAL A 88 -14.70 -6.21 -11.58
CA VAL A 88 -15.08 -6.84 -12.85
C VAL A 88 -15.06 -5.83 -13.98
N ALA A 89 -14.68 -6.29 -15.16
CA ALA A 89 -14.63 -5.51 -16.38
C ALA A 89 -15.06 -6.37 -17.58
N THR A 90 -15.59 -5.73 -18.61
CA THR A 90 -15.84 -6.39 -19.90
C THR A 90 -14.54 -6.54 -20.69
N GLY A 91 -14.48 -7.57 -21.53
CA GLY A 91 -13.40 -7.76 -22.47
C GLY A 91 -13.80 -7.50 -23.92
N ASN A 92 -12.81 -7.40 -24.81
CA ASN A 92 -12.98 -7.02 -26.22
C ASN A 92 -13.90 -7.97 -27.02
N ASN A 93 -14.09 -9.21 -26.55
CA ASN A 93 -14.94 -10.22 -27.17
C ASN A 93 -16.30 -10.40 -26.45
N GLY A 94 -16.62 -9.53 -25.48
CA GLY A 94 -17.83 -9.61 -24.68
C GLY A 94 -17.81 -10.63 -23.54
N SER A 95 -16.67 -11.20 -23.19
CA SER A 95 -16.51 -11.94 -21.92
C SER A 95 -16.38 -10.97 -20.74
N LEU A 96 -16.71 -11.40 -19.52
CA LEU A 96 -16.31 -10.71 -18.31
C LEU A 96 -14.98 -11.22 -17.77
N TRP A 97 -14.25 -10.32 -17.15
CA TRP A 97 -13.00 -10.59 -16.45
C TRP A 97 -13.11 -10.08 -15.02
N THR A 98 -12.39 -10.73 -14.09
CA THR A 98 -12.29 -10.27 -12.70
C THR A 98 -10.85 -10.28 -12.22
N THR A 99 -10.52 -9.34 -11.34
CA THR A 99 -9.31 -9.34 -10.52
C THR A 99 -9.70 -8.96 -9.08
N ALA A 100 -8.88 -9.34 -8.11
CA ALA A 100 -9.09 -9.01 -6.70
C ALA A 100 -7.75 -8.68 -6.03
N GLN A 101 -7.80 -7.84 -5.01
CA GLN A 101 -6.67 -7.62 -4.12
C GLN A 101 -6.40 -8.88 -3.29
N GLN A 102 -5.14 -9.14 -2.99
CA GLN A 102 -4.71 -10.17 -2.04
C GLN A 102 -4.76 -9.60 -0.61
N GLY A 103 -5.97 -9.51 -0.07
CA GLY A 103 -6.26 -8.82 1.20
C GLY A 103 -6.53 -7.33 1.01
N ARG A 104 -7.05 -6.69 2.06
CA ARG A 104 -7.39 -5.25 2.06
C ARG A 104 -6.16 -4.42 1.66
N ASN A 105 -6.28 -3.66 0.57
CA ASN A 105 -5.22 -2.79 0.04
C ASN A 105 -3.91 -3.52 -0.36
N GLY A 106 -3.99 -4.84 -0.53
CA GLY A 106 -2.92 -5.69 -1.01
C GLY A 106 -2.67 -5.54 -2.51
N PRO A 107 -1.69 -6.30 -3.07
CA PRO A 107 -1.43 -6.32 -4.50
C PRO A 107 -2.59 -6.97 -5.26
N TRP A 108 -2.75 -6.63 -6.53
CA TRP A 108 -3.77 -7.23 -7.39
C TRP A 108 -3.35 -8.58 -7.97
N ALA A 109 -4.25 -9.56 -7.95
CA ALA A 109 -4.07 -10.83 -8.64
C ALA A 109 -4.25 -10.67 -10.16
N ASN A 110 -3.67 -11.59 -10.95
CA ASN A 110 -3.90 -11.60 -12.40
C ASN A 110 -5.39 -11.70 -12.76
N TRP A 111 -5.77 -11.10 -13.89
CA TRP A 111 -7.12 -11.15 -14.40
C TRP A 111 -7.55 -12.59 -14.73
N THR A 112 -8.74 -12.96 -14.26
CA THR A 112 -9.39 -14.24 -14.53
C THR A 112 -10.57 -14.04 -15.47
N ASN A 113 -10.62 -14.81 -16.56
CA ASN A 113 -11.74 -14.79 -17.50
C ASN A 113 -12.93 -15.56 -16.90
N LEU A 114 -14.08 -14.92 -16.80
CA LEU A 114 -15.34 -15.49 -16.30
C LEU A 114 -16.26 -15.98 -17.44
N GLY A 115 -15.80 -15.90 -18.69
CA GLY A 115 -16.61 -16.16 -19.87
C GLY A 115 -17.77 -15.18 -19.97
N GLY A 116 -18.90 -15.63 -20.50
CA GLY A 116 -20.15 -14.89 -20.41
C GLY A 116 -20.95 -14.85 -21.70
N PRO A 117 -22.18 -14.33 -21.61
CA PRO A 117 -23.19 -14.42 -22.66
C PRO A 117 -23.00 -13.40 -23.81
N ARG A 118 -21.75 -13.05 -24.17
CA ARG A 118 -21.43 -11.94 -25.11
C ARG A 118 -22.04 -10.61 -24.66
N VAL A 119 -21.47 -10.05 -23.61
CA VAL A 119 -21.80 -8.72 -23.10
C VAL A 119 -21.36 -7.65 -24.10
N GLN A 120 -22.15 -6.60 -24.28
CA GLN A 120 -21.70 -5.42 -25.03
C GLN A 120 -20.61 -4.66 -24.25
N THR A 121 -19.91 -3.71 -24.86
CA THR A 121 -18.73 -3.03 -24.27
C THR A 121 -19.06 -2.03 -23.14
N ASP A 122 -20.06 -2.34 -22.31
CA ASP A 122 -20.57 -1.50 -21.23
C ASP A 122 -20.28 -2.13 -19.85
N ALA A 123 -20.21 -1.31 -18.81
CA ALA A 123 -19.98 -1.77 -17.44
C ALA A 123 -21.02 -2.81 -16.96
N ALA A 124 -20.53 -3.84 -16.26
CA ALA A 124 -21.36 -4.77 -15.51
C ALA A 124 -21.85 -4.16 -14.19
N THR A 125 -22.76 -4.84 -13.50
CA THR A 125 -23.04 -4.57 -12.09
C THR A 125 -22.39 -5.64 -11.23
N ILE A 126 -21.77 -5.26 -10.12
CA ILE A 126 -21.21 -6.17 -9.14
C ILE A 126 -21.76 -5.82 -7.75
N ILE A 127 -22.18 -6.82 -6.99
CA ILE A 127 -22.81 -6.61 -5.67
C ILE A 127 -22.57 -7.78 -4.72
N ARG A 128 -22.40 -7.47 -3.43
CA ARG A 128 -22.25 -8.45 -2.35
C ARG A 128 -23.61 -8.88 -1.78
N GLY A 129 -23.90 -10.18 -1.86
CA GLY A 129 -25.15 -10.78 -1.35
C GLY A 129 -25.16 -11.12 0.14
N ARG A 130 -26.21 -11.81 0.59
CA ARG A 130 -26.45 -12.20 2.00
C ARG A 130 -25.31 -13.01 2.62
N SER A 131 -24.76 -13.95 1.87
CA SER A 131 -23.69 -14.87 2.29
C SER A 131 -22.29 -14.31 2.03
N ASP A 132 -22.16 -13.00 1.85
CA ASP A 132 -20.96 -12.32 1.33
C ASP A 132 -20.49 -12.78 -0.06
N ALA A 133 -21.14 -13.77 -0.66
CA ALA A 133 -20.91 -14.17 -2.03
C ALA A 133 -21.22 -13.01 -2.99
N ILE A 134 -20.29 -12.73 -3.88
CA ILE A 134 -20.43 -11.69 -4.89
C ILE A 134 -21.24 -12.22 -6.07
N SER A 135 -22.14 -11.38 -6.57
CA SER A 135 -22.91 -11.62 -7.78
C SER A 135 -22.63 -10.51 -8.80
N VAL A 136 -22.62 -10.90 -10.07
CA VAL A 136 -22.40 -10.02 -11.21
C VAL A 136 -23.63 -10.11 -12.12
N PHE A 137 -24.05 -8.97 -12.67
CA PHE A 137 -25.20 -8.87 -13.55
C PHE A 137 -24.83 -8.09 -14.81
N VAL A 138 -25.31 -8.59 -15.96
CA VAL A 138 -25.07 -7.99 -17.28
C VAL A 138 -26.27 -8.21 -18.18
N ALA A 139 -26.54 -7.26 -19.06
CA ALA A 139 -27.33 -7.49 -20.26
C ALA A 139 -26.42 -7.98 -21.40
N ALA A 140 -26.84 -9.03 -22.08
CA ALA A 140 -26.12 -9.63 -23.20
C ALA A 140 -26.59 -9.06 -24.55
N ALA A 141 -25.86 -9.39 -25.63
CA ALA A 141 -26.22 -8.98 -26.98
C ALA A 141 -27.59 -9.52 -27.45
N ASP A 142 -28.09 -10.59 -26.84
CA ASP A 142 -29.44 -11.14 -27.06
C ASP A 142 -30.56 -10.29 -26.41
N GLY A 143 -30.21 -9.28 -25.60
CA GLY A 143 -31.14 -8.43 -24.89
C GLY A 143 -31.74 -9.05 -23.62
N ALA A 144 -31.25 -10.21 -23.19
CA ALA A 144 -31.57 -10.82 -21.89
C ALA A 144 -30.56 -10.37 -20.83
N VAL A 145 -31.00 -10.38 -19.57
CA VAL A 145 -30.12 -10.15 -18.42
C VAL A 145 -29.64 -11.49 -17.89
N TRP A 146 -28.37 -11.55 -17.52
CA TRP A 146 -27.70 -12.74 -17.02
C TRP A 146 -27.00 -12.42 -15.69
N THR A 147 -26.92 -13.43 -14.83
CA THR A 147 -26.17 -13.34 -13.58
C THR A 147 -25.13 -14.45 -13.48
N LEU A 148 -24.00 -14.11 -12.87
CA LEU A 148 -22.98 -15.04 -12.42
C LEU A 148 -22.71 -14.78 -10.94
N ARG A 149 -22.60 -15.83 -10.15
CA ARG A 149 -22.48 -15.72 -8.70
C ARG A 149 -21.43 -16.68 -8.17
N GLN A 150 -20.69 -16.25 -7.15
CA GLN A 150 -19.81 -17.15 -6.38
C GLN A 150 -20.63 -18.19 -5.61
N GLN A 151 -20.16 -19.44 -5.61
CA GLN A 151 -20.84 -20.53 -4.91
C GLN A 151 -20.82 -20.32 -3.40
N THR A 152 -19.71 -19.81 -2.88
CA THR A 152 -19.51 -19.41 -1.48
C THR A 152 -18.79 -18.08 -1.44
N LYS A 153 -18.76 -17.46 -0.26
CA LYS A 153 -17.87 -16.34 0.06
C LYS A 153 -16.44 -16.64 -0.38
N ASP A 154 -15.91 -15.81 -1.28
CA ASP A 154 -14.58 -15.92 -1.91
C ASP A 154 -14.24 -17.28 -2.55
N GLY A 155 -15.27 -18.08 -2.80
CA GLY A 155 -15.16 -19.36 -3.48
C GLY A 155 -15.17 -19.23 -5.00
N PRO A 156 -15.16 -20.39 -5.70
CA PRO A 156 -15.25 -20.42 -7.15
C PRO A 156 -16.56 -19.81 -7.64
N TRP A 157 -16.52 -19.27 -8.86
CA TRP A 157 -17.71 -18.81 -9.57
C TRP A 157 -18.55 -20.01 -10.02
N GLY A 158 -19.88 -19.84 -9.97
CA GLY A 158 -20.83 -20.81 -10.52
C GLY A 158 -20.93 -20.71 -12.04
N THR A 159 -22.11 -21.03 -12.57
CA THR A 159 -22.42 -20.92 -14.00
C THR A 159 -23.29 -19.71 -14.27
N TRP A 160 -23.18 -19.15 -15.48
CA TRP A 160 -24.07 -18.11 -15.97
C TRP A 160 -25.52 -18.58 -16.01
N LYS A 161 -26.44 -17.77 -15.46
CA LYS A 161 -27.88 -18.03 -15.46
C LYS A 161 -28.62 -16.85 -16.08
N SER A 162 -29.50 -17.12 -17.04
CA SER A 162 -30.36 -16.10 -17.63
C SER A 162 -31.50 -15.77 -16.68
N LEU A 163 -31.77 -14.48 -16.50
CA LEU A 163 -32.99 -13.95 -15.89
C LEU A 163 -34.06 -13.68 -16.98
N GLY A 164 -33.79 -14.01 -18.24
CA GLY A 164 -34.64 -13.66 -19.37
C GLY A 164 -34.66 -12.16 -19.65
N GLY A 165 -35.78 -11.68 -20.19
CA GLY A 165 -35.92 -10.31 -20.69
C GLY A 165 -35.77 -10.24 -22.21
N SER A 166 -36.22 -9.14 -22.80
CA SER A 166 -36.11 -8.89 -24.24
C SER A 166 -35.80 -7.43 -24.49
N GLY A 167 -34.72 -7.18 -25.23
CA GLY A 167 -34.29 -5.83 -25.58
C GLY A 167 -33.84 -4.98 -24.39
N LEU A 168 -33.34 -5.59 -23.31
CA LEU A 168 -32.70 -4.91 -22.18
C LEU A 168 -31.22 -4.64 -22.48
N ALA A 169 -30.64 -3.62 -21.84
CA ALA A 169 -29.26 -3.21 -22.09
C ALA A 169 -28.53 -2.79 -20.82
N ASN A 170 -27.20 -2.77 -20.91
CA ASN A 170 -26.32 -2.30 -19.85
C ASN A 170 -26.33 -0.76 -19.73
N PRO A 171 -25.92 -0.23 -18.56
CA PRO A 171 -25.71 -0.97 -17.32
C PRO A 171 -27.04 -1.49 -16.74
N VAL A 172 -27.02 -2.72 -16.24
CA VAL A 172 -28.04 -3.20 -15.30
C VAL A 172 -27.78 -2.53 -13.94
N THR A 173 -28.79 -2.34 -13.11
CA THR A 173 -28.60 -1.88 -11.72
C THR A 173 -29.28 -2.84 -10.76
N VAL A 174 -28.65 -3.07 -9.61
CA VAL A 174 -29.10 -4.07 -8.63
C VAL A 174 -29.02 -3.48 -7.23
N GLY A 175 -30.07 -3.65 -6.45
CA GLY A 175 -30.18 -3.21 -5.07
C GLY A 175 -30.44 -4.40 -4.15
N ARG A 176 -29.99 -4.29 -2.89
CA ARG A 176 -30.10 -5.35 -1.88
C ARG A 176 -31.08 -4.94 -0.78
N GLY A 177 -32.33 -5.36 -0.94
CA GLY A 177 -33.45 -4.96 -0.10
C GLY A 177 -33.61 -5.75 1.19
N VAL A 178 -34.84 -5.72 1.70
CA VAL A 178 -35.27 -6.45 2.89
C VAL A 178 -34.97 -7.94 2.74
N GLY A 179 -34.48 -8.56 3.82
CA GLY A 179 -34.09 -9.97 3.80
C GLY A 179 -32.93 -10.31 2.86
N ASP A 180 -32.19 -9.28 2.41
CA ASP A 180 -31.10 -9.36 1.43
C ASP A 180 -31.50 -9.84 0.03
N ALA A 181 -32.79 -9.76 -0.30
CA ALA A 181 -33.31 -10.08 -1.61
C ALA A 181 -32.90 -9.00 -2.64
N PHE A 182 -32.50 -9.44 -3.83
CA PHE A 182 -32.11 -8.51 -4.90
C PHE A 182 -33.32 -8.01 -5.69
N GLU A 183 -33.29 -6.70 -6.01
CA GLU A 183 -34.09 -6.11 -7.08
C GLU A 183 -33.17 -5.70 -8.23
N VAL A 184 -33.50 -6.14 -9.44
CA VAL A 184 -32.72 -5.93 -10.66
C VAL A 184 -33.53 -5.04 -11.59
N ILE A 185 -32.92 -3.95 -12.07
CA ILE A 185 -33.55 -2.97 -12.93
C ILE A 185 -32.70 -2.77 -14.18
N ALA A 186 -33.36 -2.74 -15.34
CA ALA A 186 -32.72 -2.51 -16.62
C ALA A 186 -33.62 -1.68 -17.53
N THR A 187 -33.03 -0.82 -18.35
CA THR A 187 -33.78 -0.03 -19.34
C THR A 187 -33.73 -0.71 -20.70
N SER A 188 -34.88 -0.80 -21.38
CA SER A 188 -34.92 -1.31 -22.73
C SER A 188 -34.22 -0.37 -23.70
N TRP A 189 -33.34 -0.93 -24.52
CA TRP A 189 -32.64 -0.17 -25.53
C TRP A 189 -33.51 0.32 -26.66
N LYS A 190 -34.58 -0.42 -26.97
CA LYS A 190 -35.52 -0.18 -28.05
C LYS A 190 -36.67 0.71 -27.61
N THR A 191 -37.37 0.33 -26.54
CA THR A 191 -38.60 1.03 -26.10
C THR A 191 -38.34 2.15 -25.11
N LYS A 192 -37.13 2.26 -24.54
CA LYS A 192 -36.79 3.25 -23.50
C LYS A 192 -37.65 3.14 -22.24
N THR A 193 -38.26 1.98 -22.00
CA THR A 193 -39.01 1.66 -20.77
C THR A 193 -38.06 1.05 -19.74
N VAL A 194 -38.27 1.34 -18.47
CA VAL A 194 -37.59 0.70 -17.35
C VAL A 194 -38.31 -0.60 -17.01
N TRP A 195 -37.56 -1.67 -16.75
CA TRP A 195 -38.07 -2.99 -16.37
C TRP A 195 -37.46 -3.45 -15.06
N LYS A 196 -38.21 -4.27 -14.31
CA LYS A 196 -37.79 -4.77 -13.01
C LYS A 196 -38.02 -6.28 -12.87
N ALA A 197 -37.07 -6.97 -12.25
CA ALA A 197 -37.21 -8.33 -11.74
C ALA A 197 -36.73 -8.37 -10.28
N SER A 198 -37.36 -9.20 -9.45
CA SER A 198 -37.10 -9.21 -8.01
C SER A 198 -37.01 -10.64 -7.47
N GLN A 199 -36.22 -10.82 -6.41
CA GLN A 199 -36.28 -12.04 -5.60
C GLN A 199 -37.30 -11.88 -4.47
N ALA A 200 -38.04 -12.95 -4.17
CA ALA A 200 -38.92 -12.98 -3.00
C ALA A 200 -38.15 -13.20 -1.68
N VAL A 201 -37.05 -13.95 -1.76
CA VAL A 201 -36.11 -14.22 -0.66
C VAL A 201 -34.70 -14.19 -1.23
N ALA A 202 -33.70 -13.82 -0.41
CA ALA A 202 -32.30 -13.86 -0.83
C ALA A 202 -31.94 -15.20 -1.47
N ASP A 203 -31.21 -15.14 -2.57
CA ASP A 203 -30.66 -16.29 -3.29
C ASP A 203 -31.72 -17.19 -3.96
N GLY A 204 -33.00 -16.80 -3.89
CA GLY A 204 -34.11 -17.47 -4.58
C GLY A 204 -34.20 -17.13 -6.07
N PRO A 205 -35.18 -17.72 -6.79
CA PRO A 205 -35.43 -17.40 -8.19
C PRO A 205 -35.88 -15.95 -8.36
N PHE A 206 -35.55 -15.36 -9.50
CA PHE A 206 -36.07 -14.05 -9.90
C PHE A 206 -37.47 -14.19 -10.47
N SER A 207 -38.31 -13.19 -10.22
CA SER A 207 -39.60 -13.03 -10.89
C SER A 207 -39.43 -12.87 -12.40
N THR A 208 -40.53 -13.03 -13.14
CA THR A 208 -40.60 -12.54 -14.53
C THR A 208 -40.40 -11.02 -14.56
N TRP A 209 -39.84 -10.51 -15.66
CA TRP A 209 -39.68 -9.07 -15.87
C TRP A 209 -41.02 -8.36 -15.94
N GLN A 210 -41.14 -7.28 -15.18
CA GLN A 210 -42.31 -6.41 -15.15
C GLN A 210 -41.93 -5.02 -15.66
N GLN A 211 -42.78 -4.45 -16.53
CA GLN A 211 -42.60 -3.08 -16.98
C GLN A 211 -42.78 -2.15 -15.78
N PHE A 212 -41.83 -1.26 -15.57
CA PHE A 212 -41.72 -0.41 -14.39
C PHE A 212 -41.90 1.08 -14.72
N SER A 213 -41.92 1.43 -16.01
CA SER A 213 -42.23 2.76 -16.53
C SER A 213 -42.86 2.71 -17.92
N ASP A 214 -43.52 3.80 -18.31
CA ASP A 214 -43.77 4.13 -19.72
C ASP A 214 -42.46 4.45 -20.45
N PRO A 215 -42.46 4.49 -21.81
CA PRO A 215 -41.29 4.91 -22.58
C PRO A 215 -40.79 6.30 -22.20
N GLY A 216 -39.47 6.48 -22.12
CA GLY A 216 -38.88 7.81 -21.97
C GLY A 216 -37.67 7.91 -21.05
N PHE A 217 -36.87 6.86 -20.87
CA PHE A 217 -35.70 6.87 -19.98
C PHE A 217 -34.38 6.49 -20.68
N HIS A 218 -33.25 7.01 -20.19
CA HIS A 218 -31.91 6.56 -20.54
C HIS A 218 -31.50 5.29 -19.77
N ARG A 219 -30.34 4.72 -20.08
CA ARG A 219 -29.90 3.39 -19.61
C ARG A 219 -29.01 3.39 -18.36
N HIS A 220 -28.58 4.56 -17.89
CA HIS A 220 -27.69 4.71 -16.73
C HIS A 220 -28.47 4.90 -15.43
N SER A 221 -29.35 3.96 -15.09
CA SER A 221 -30.07 3.99 -13.83
C SER A 221 -29.18 3.60 -12.65
N GLN A 222 -29.48 4.15 -11.48
CA GLN A 222 -28.76 3.90 -10.24
C GLN A 222 -29.76 3.59 -9.13
N LEU A 223 -29.68 2.36 -8.59
CA LEU A 223 -30.53 1.90 -7.52
C LEU A 223 -29.79 1.99 -6.19
N ILE A 224 -30.21 2.92 -5.34
CA ILE A 224 -29.64 3.16 -4.02
C ILE A 224 -30.42 2.36 -2.99
N THR A 225 -29.72 1.62 -2.15
CA THR A 225 -30.29 0.94 -0.98
C THR A 225 -30.02 1.79 0.25
N HIS A 226 -31.09 2.24 0.92
CA HIS A 226 -31.04 3.01 2.16
C HIS A 226 -30.72 2.10 3.36
N ALA A 227 -30.34 2.71 4.49
CA ALA A 227 -29.98 1.98 5.71
C ALA A 227 -31.13 1.10 6.24
N ASP A 228 -32.38 1.53 6.05
CA ASP A 228 -33.60 0.79 6.41
C ASP A 228 -33.97 -0.32 5.41
N ARG A 229 -33.15 -0.53 4.38
CA ARG A 229 -33.37 -1.47 3.25
C ARG A 229 -34.50 -1.08 2.29
N SER A 230 -35.03 0.14 2.38
CA SER A 230 -35.79 0.72 1.28
C SER A 230 -34.87 1.07 0.11
N MET A 231 -35.43 1.15 -1.10
CA MET A 231 -34.67 1.47 -2.30
C MET A 231 -35.20 2.71 -3.01
N GLU A 232 -34.28 3.42 -3.65
CA GLU A 232 -34.55 4.60 -4.49
C GLU A 232 -33.78 4.52 -5.81
N LEU A 233 -34.52 4.58 -6.91
CA LEU A 233 -34.01 4.53 -8.27
C LEU A 233 -33.89 5.95 -8.82
N VAL A 234 -32.71 6.30 -9.31
CA VAL A 234 -32.46 7.58 -10.00
C VAL A 234 -32.02 7.30 -11.43
N VAL A 235 -32.63 7.99 -12.40
CA VAL A 235 -32.35 7.81 -13.84
C VAL A 235 -32.72 9.07 -14.61
N ARG A 236 -32.11 9.31 -15.78
CA ARG A 236 -32.54 10.40 -16.66
C ARG A 236 -33.67 10.02 -17.59
N THR A 237 -34.58 10.95 -17.84
CA THR A 237 -35.58 10.86 -18.92
C THR A 237 -34.92 11.14 -20.28
N GLN A 238 -35.55 10.74 -21.39
CA GLN A 238 -35.12 11.10 -22.76
C GLN A 238 -35.22 12.60 -23.03
N GLY A 239 -36.02 13.34 -22.22
CA GLY A 239 -36.03 14.79 -22.20
C GLY A 239 -34.86 15.41 -21.42
N GLY A 240 -33.98 14.58 -20.86
CA GLY A 240 -32.76 14.96 -20.16
C GLY A 240 -32.93 15.34 -18.69
N GLN A 241 -34.15 15.36 -18.14
CA GLN A 241 -34.35 15.62 -16.71
C GLN A 241 -33.93 14.44 -15.83
N VAL A 242 -33.52 14.71 -14.59
CA VAL A 242 -33.32 13.66 -13.59
C VAL A 242 -34.68 13.27 -13.01
N ALA A 243 -34.97 11.96 -12.98
CA ALA A 243 -36.17 11.40 -12.40
C ALA A 243 -35.83 10.40 -11.30
N THR A 244 -36.68 10.34 -10.27
CA THR A 244 -36.57 9.39 -9.17
C THR A 244 -37.86 8.60 -8.98
N LYS A 245 -37.72 7.38 -8.48
CA LYS A 245 -38.81 6.55 -7.99
C LYS A 245 -38.32 5.80 -6.77
N ARG A 246 -39.12 5.74 -5.71
CA ARG A 246 -38.70 5.16 -4.42
C ARG A 246 -39.71 4.17 -3.87
N GLN A 247 -39.25 3.28 -3.00
CA GLN A 247 -40.13 2.53 -2.13
C GLN A 247 -40.75 3.44 -1.06
N THR A 248 -42.02 3.22 -0.75
CA THR A 248 -42.75 3.92 0.33
C THR A 248 -42.43 3.35 1.71
N SER A 249 -41.97 2.10 1.75
CA SER A 249 -41.46 1.40 2.93
C SER A 249 -40.50 0.29 2.47
N PRO A 250 -39.59 -0.21 3.32
CA PRO A 250 -38.69 -1.29 2.95
C PRO A 250 -39.42 -2.52 2.40
N GLY A 251 -39.11 -2.91 1.15
CA GLY A 251 -39.77 -4.03 0.46
C GLY A 251 -41.23 -3.81 0.07
N GLY A 252 -41.77 -2.60 0.29
CA GLY A 252 -43.15 -2.24 0.00
C GLY A 252 -43.38 -1.74 -1.43
N SER A 253 -44.54 -1.11 -1.63
CA SER A 253 -44.92 -0.48 -2.89
C SER A 253 -43.96 0.65 -3.29
N TRP A 254 -43.88 0.91 -4.59
CA TRP A 254 -43.11 2.02 -5.14
C TRP A 254 -44.02 3.23 -5.36
N ALA A 255 -43.56 4.41 -4.96
CA ALA A 255 -44.21 5.67 -5.26
C ALA A 255 -44.29 5.92 -6.78
N PRO A 256 -45.18 6.81 -7.26
CA PRO A 256 -45.15 7.29 -8.64
C PRO A 256 -43.79 7.87 -9.03
N TRP A 257 -43.51 7.91 -10.34
CA TRP A 257 -42.32 8.59 -10.85
C TRP A 257 -42.39 10.09 -10.52
N SER A 258 -41.27 10.66 -10.08
CA SER A 258 -41.12 12.10 -9.84
C SER A 258 -39.96 12.65 -10.66
N THR A 259 -40.15 13.81 -11.27
CA THR A 259 -39.06 14.52 -11.97
C THR A 259 -38.49 15.58 -11.06
N LEU A 260 -37.17 15.60 -10.92
CA LEU A 260 -36.43 16.62 -10.19
C LEU A 260 -36.14 17.79 -11.15
N THR A 261 -37.14 18.67 -11.34
CA THR A 261 -37.05 19.81 -12.27
C THR A 261 -35.77 20.61 -12.06
N GLY A 262 -34.92 20.69 -13.07
CA GLY A 262 -33.58 21.29 -13.01
C GLY A 262 -32.76 20.96 -14.25
N PRO A 263 -31.48 20.54 -14.11
CA PRO A 263 -30.57 20.39 -15.23
C PRO A 263 -31.04 19.36 -16.26
N VAL A 264 -30.98 19.77 -17.53
CA VAL A 264 -31.30 18.94 -18.69
C VAL A 264 -30.02 18.52 -19.39
N GLY A 265 -29.78 17.22 -19.50
CA GLY A 265 -28.63 16.63 -20.20
C GLY A 265 -28.75 15.10 -20.29
N THR A 266 -27.81 14.44 -20.96
CA THR A 266 -27.85 12.98 -21.18
C THR A 266 -26.85 12.17 -20.34
N GLY A 267 -25.83 12.84 -19.77
CA GLY A 267 -24.80 12.24 -18.94
C GLY A 267 -25.32 11.64 -17.63
N LYS A 268 -24.75 10.49 -17.22
CA LYS A 268 -25.09 9.83 -15.94
C LYS A 268 -24.79 10.79 -14.76
N PRO A 269 -25.77 11.08 -13.87
CA PRO A 269 -25.50 11.86 -12.67
C PRO A 269 -24.73 11.05 -11.62
N ALA A 270 -23.97 11.70 -10.75
CA ALA A 270 -23.44 11.08 -9.53
C ALA A 270 -24.54 11.11 -8.44
N VAL A 271 -24.89 9.95 -7.89
CA VAL A 271 -25.92 9.82 -6.84
C VAL A 271 -25.24 9.31 -5.57
N ILE A 272 -25.27 10.12 -4.53
CA ILE A 272 -24.45 9.95 -3.33
C ILE A 272 -25.38 9.82 -2.14
N LEU A 273 -25.40 8.64 -1.50
CA LEU A 273 -26.11 8.44 -0.24
C LEU A 273 -25.33 9.09 0.90
N ARG A 274 -25.98 9.99 1.65
CA ARG A 274 -25.41 10.66 2.82
C ARG A 274 -25.79 9.90 4.10
N PRO A 275 -25.02 10.06 5.21
CA PRO A 275 -25.31 9.38 6.48
C PRO A 275 -26.69 9.68 7.07
N ASP A 276 -27.29 10.81 6.72
CA ASP A 276 -28.65 11.18 7.12
C ASP A 276 -29.74 10.56 6.22
N GLY A 277 -29.39 9.64 5.33
CA GLY A 277 -30.34 8.95 4.44
C GLY A 277 -30.76 9.72 3.20
N ARG A 278 -30.39 11.01 3.07
CA ARG A 278 -30.68 11.80 1.86
C ARG A 278 -29.66 11.52 0.76
N LEU A 279 -30.06 11.80 -0.48
CA LEU A 279 -29.21 11.73 -1.66
C LEU A 279 -28.66 13.12 -1.99
N THR A 280 -27.34 13.26 -2.08
CA THR A 280 -26.73 14.35 -2.84
C THR A 280 -26.63 13.90 -4.29
N ILE A 281 -27.21 14.66 -5.23
CA ILE A 281 -27.13 14.35 -6.66
C ILE A 281 -26.35 15.46 -7.35
N VAL A 282 -25.34 15.08 -8.14
CA VAL A 282 -24.59 15.98 -9.02
C VAL A 282 -24.84 15.61 -10.46
N ALA A 283 -25.21 16.58 -11.28
CA ALA A 283 -25.68 16.37 -12.65
C ALA A 283 -25.11 17.40 -13.62
N GLY A 284 -24.58 16.95 -14.76
CA GLY A 284 -24.23 17.80 -15.88
C GLY A 284 -25.43 18.18 -16.75
N SER A 285 -25.31 19.26 -17.51
CA SER A 285 -26.30 19.69 -18.50
C SER A 285 -25.76 19.65 -19.93
N ALA A 286 -26.66 19.76 -20.90
CA ALA A 286 -26.34 19.82 -22.34
C ALA A 286 -25.53 21.07 -22.73
N ASP A 287 -25.52 22.13 -21.91
CA ASP A 287 -24.69 23.32 -22.10
C ASP A 287 -23.38 23.29 -21.29
N GLY A 288 -23.04 22.14 -20.69
CA GLY A 288 -21.77 21.93 -20.00
C GLY A 288 -21.70 22.59 -18.62
N ARG A 289 -22.84 22.84 -17.95
CA ARG A 289 -22.87 23.28 -16.54
C ARG A 289 -23.03 22.08 -15.61
N LEU A 290 -22.56 22.23 -14.37
CA LEU A 290 -22.73 21.24 -13.32
C LEU A 290 -23.70 21.77 -12.27
N PHE A 291 -24.55 20.91 -11.74
CA PHE A 291 -25.55 21.25 -10.74
C PHE A 291 -25.49 20.26 -9.58
N SER A 292 -25.76 20.74 -8.36
CA SER A 292 -25.94 19.87 -7.19
C SER A 292 -27.32 20.10 -6.56
N GLY A 293 -27.92 19.04 -6.03
CA GLY A 293 -29.15 19.12 -5.23
C GLY A 293 -29.18 18.04 -4.15
N ARG A 294 -30.09 18.16 -3.19
CA ARG A 294 -30.30 17.17 -2.12
C ARG A 294 -31.75 16.72 -2.09
N PHE A 295 -31.94 15.42 -2.23
CA PHE A 295 -33.22 14.79 -2.50
C PHE A 295 -33.41 13.55 -1.62
N GLY A 296 -34.62 12.99 -1.59
CA GLY A 296 -34.90 11.72 -0.90
C GLY A 296 -35.56 11.92 0.47
N PHE A 297 -35.74 10.83 1.22
CA PHE A 297 -36.36 10.88 2.56
C PHE A 297 -35.31 11.16 3.59
N ASP A 298 -35.63 12.04 4.51
CA ASP A 298 -34.88 12.21 5.73
C ASP A 298 -35.62 11.44 6.85
N PRO A 299 -35.09 10.28 7.30
CA PRO A 299 -35.70 9.50 8.37
C PRO A 299 -35.61 10.19 9.73
N THR A 300 -34.72 11.18 9.90
CA THR A 300 -34.57 11.91 11.17
C THR A 300 -35.73 12.87 11.41
N VAL A 301 -36.32 13.41 10.33
CA VAL A 301 -37.49 14.30 10.39
C VAL A 301 -38.76 13.70 9.79
N GLY A 302 -38.68 12.47 9.28
CA GLY A 302 -39.84 11.71 8.79
C GLY A 302 -40.51 12.28 7.54
N ARG A 303 -39.77 12.98 6.66
CA ARG A 303 -40.34 13.58 5.43
C ARG A 303 -39.39 13.53 4.24
N THR A 304 -39.97 13.59 3.04
CA THR A 304 -39.20 13.76 1.80
C THR A 304 -38.71 15.20 1.69
N VAL A 305 -37.41 15.35 1.44
CA VAL A 305 -36.74 16.60 1.14
C VAL A 305 -36.46 16.66 -0.35
N ALA A 306 -36.78 17.77 -0.98
CA ALA A 306 -36.38 18.09 -2.34
C ALA A 306 -35.88 19.54 -2.33
N GLU A 307 -34.61 19.71 -1.98
CA GLU A 307 -33.96 21.02 -2.11
C GLU A 307 -33.80 21.37 -3.59
N GLN A 308 -33.79 22.66 -3.91
CA GLN A 308 -33.62 23.10 -5.29
C GLN A 308 -32.22 22.75 -5.81
N TRP A 309 -32.14 22.59 -7.13
CA TRP A 309 -30.85 22.49 -7.82
C TRP A 309 -30.12 23.82 -7.71
N GLU A 310 -28.83 23.73 -7.40
CA GLU A 310 -27.90 24.84 -7.34
C GLU A 310 -26.92 24.71 -8.50
N ASP A 311 -26.76 25.78 -9.25
CA ASP A 311 -25.85 25.82 -10.39
C ASP A 311 -24.44 26.07 -9.90
N LEU A 312 -23.56 25.09 -10.08
CA LEU A 312 -22.22 25.15 -9.51
C LEU A 312 -21.35 26.19 -10.24
N ALA A 313 -21.71 26.62 -11.45
CA ALA A 313 -21.02 27.71 -12.14
C ALA A 313 -21.19 29.04 -11.40
N ASP A 314 -22.32 29.26 -10.72
CA ASP A 314 -22.55 30.44 -9.87
C ASP A 314 -21.60 30.46 -8.65
N HIS A 315 -20.98 29.31 -8.38
CA HIS A 315 -19.99 29.07 -7.33
C HIS A 315 -18.58 28.82 -7.87
N GLY A 316 -18.33 29.20 -9.14
CA GLY A 316 -17.01 29.15 -9.76
C GLY A 316 -16.60 27.78 -10.32
N ALA A 317 -17.52 26.81 -10.41
CA ALA A 317 -17.24 25.58 -11.15
C ALA A 317 -17.03 25.90 -12.64
N PRO A 318 -16.01 25.32 -13.29
CA PRO A 318 -15.79 25.52 -14.71
C PRO A 318 -16.93 24.92 -15.54
N ARG A 319 -17.13 25.44 -16.75
CA ARG A 319 -17.91 24.70 -17.75
C ARG A 319 -17.14 23.45 -18.18
N VAL A 320 -17.85 22.35 -18.31
CA VAL A 320 -17.35 21.04 -18.69
C VAL A 320 -17.87 20.63 -20.05
N LEU A 321 -17.48 19.45 -20.53
CA LEU A 321 -18.07 18.88 -21.73
C LEU A 321 -19.59 18.73 -21.57
N ALA A 322 -20.33 19.02 -22.64
CA ALA A 322 -21.77 18.81 -22.67
C ALA A 322 -22.10 17.35 -22.33
N ASP A 323 -23.17 17.14 -21.57
CA ASP A 323 -23.64 15.80 -21.19
C ASP A 323 -22.62 14.96 -20.42
N GLN A 324 -21.77 15.62 -19.63
CA GLN A 324 -20.77 14.99 -18.78
C GLN A 324 -21.38 13.89 -17.89
N ALA A 325 -20.80 12.68 -17.95
CA ALA A 325 -21.06 11.62 -16.99
C ALA A 325 -20.24 11.86 -15.72
N LEU A 326 -20.81 11.49 -14.56
CA LEU A 326 -20.18 11.60 -13.26
C LEU A 326 -20.27 10.28 -12.49
N SER A 327 -19.28 10.05 -11.62
CA SER A 327 -19.31 9.00 -10.59
C SER A 327 -19.13 9.64 -9.23
N GLY A 328 -19.71 9.07 -8.18
CA GLY A 328 -19.60 9.66 -6.85
C GLY A 328 -19.93 8.69 -5.74
N THR A 329 -19.47 9.03 -4.55
CA THR A 329 -19.63 8.21 -3.35
C THR A 329 -19.66 9.08 -2.09
N GLY A 330 -20.31 8.58 -1.05
CA GLY A 330 -20.44 9.24 0.25
C GLY A 330 -19.78 8.40 1.34
N ARG A 331 -19.21 9.07 2.33
CA ARG A 331 -18.52 8.45 3.46
C ARG A 331 -19.36 8.54 4.72
N SER A 332 -19.05 7.68 5.69
CA SER A 332 -19.70 7.62 6.99
C SER A 332 -19.51 8.88 7.84
N ASP A 333 -18.39 9.60 7.64
CA ASP A 333 -18.12 10.90 8.28
C ASP A 333 -18.94 12.07 7.68
N GLY A 334 -19.75 11.78 6.65
CA GLY A 334 -20.58 12.76 5.96
C GLY A 334 -19.87 13.52 4.85
N SER A 335 -18.56 13.34 4.65
CA SER A 335 -17.88 13.83 3.45
C SER A 335 -18.25 13.01 2.21
N TRP A 336 -18.13 13.62 1.05
CA TRP A 336 -18.49 12.98 -0.22
C TRP A 336 -17.69 13.54 -1.38
N VAL A 337 -17.67 12.79 -2.48
CA VAL A 337 -17.01 13.20 -3.71
C VAL A 337 -17.83 12.84 -4.95
N ALA A 338 -17.76 13.70 -5.96
CA ALA A 338 -18.17 13.40 -7.32
C ALA A 338 -16.98 13.68 -8.27
N ALA A 339 -16.64 12.74 -9.13
CA ALA A 339 -15.59 12.85 -10.15
C ALA A 339 -16.18 12.96 -11.56
N TYR A 340 -15.54 13.75 -12.40
CA TYR A 340 -15.92 14.01 -13.78
C TYR A 340 -14.68 14.28 -14.66
N ASN A 341 -14.81 14.18 -15.98
CA ASN A 341 -13.74 14.59 -16.91
C ASN A 341 -13.80 16.12 -17.07
N ASP A 342 -12.67 16.81 -16.92
CA ASP A 342 -12.59 18.27 -16.94
C ASP A 342 -12.55 18.87 -18.36
N GLY A 343 -12.70 18.05 -19.40
CA GLY A 343 -12.57 18.43 -20.80
C GLY A 343 -11.14 18.32 -21.33
N THR A 344 -10.20 17.86 -20.51
CA THR A 344 -8.83 17.50 -20.89
C THR A 344 -8.63 15.99 -20.79
N GLU A 345 -7.38 15.52 -20.81
CA GLU A 345 -7.04 14.12 -20.48
C GLU A 345 -7.16 13.79 -18.98
N ASN A 346 -7.54 14.77 -18.15
CA ASN A 346 -7.60 14.65 -16.70
C ASN A 346 -9.03 14.53 -16.17
N PHE A 347 -9.12 14.21 -14.89
CA PHE A 347 -10.37 14.28 -14.15
C PHE A 347 -10.31 15.40 -13.12
N ALA A 348 -11.47 15.99 -12.86
CA ALA A 348 -11.69 16.90 -11.76
C ALA A 348 -12.72 16.31 -10.80
N GLU A 349 -12.87 16.96 -9.67
CA GLU A 349 -13.73 16.50 -8.60
C GLU A 349 -14.45 17.65 -7.88
N ILE A 350 -15.55 17.26 -7.25
CA ILE A 350 -16.33 18.07 -6.32
C ILE A 350 -16.30 17.33 -5.00
N VAL A 351 -15.73 17.96 -3.97
CA VAL A 351 -15.63 17.40 -2.63
C VAL A 351 -16.52 18.21 -1.70
N GLY A 352 -17.48 17.57 -1.04
CA GLY A 352 -18.33 18.23 -0.05
C GLY A 352 -18.02 17.80 1.38
N ASN A 353 -18.30 18.72 2.31
CA ASN A 353 -17.71 18.73 3.66
C ASN A 353 -16.18 18.66 3.59
N TYR A 354 -15.61 19.48 2.72
CA TYR A 354 -14.17 19.59 2.58
C TYR A 354 -13.56 20.10 3.89
N SER A 355 -12.56 19.40 4.42
CA SER A 355 -11.75 19.88 5.54
C SER A 355 -10.27 19.96 5.15
N GLU A 356 -9.64 21.11 5.38
CA GLU A 356 -8.18 21.23 5.26
C GLU A 356 -7.44 20.41 6.32
N SER A 357 -8.03 20.19 7.50
CA SER A 357 -7.39 19.46 8.60
C SER A 357 -7.15 17.98 8.30
N ALA A 358 -7.81 17.42 7.28
CA ALA A 358 -7.55 16.06 6.80
C ALA A 358 -6.25 15.94 5.98
N GLN A 359 -5.56 17.06 5.68
CA GLN A 359 -4.40 17.10 4.79
C GLN A 359 -3.06 17.23 5.50
N ASP A 360 -3.03 17.76 6.73
CA ASP A 360 -1.80 17.89 7.52
C ASP A 360 -1.75 16.79 8.56
N GLN A 361 -0.78 15.88 8.40
CA GLN A 361 -0.43 15.04 9.54
C GLN A 361 0.27 15.92 10.59
N PRO A 362 -0.20 15.89 11.86
CA PRO A 362 0.48 16.60 12.92
C PRO A 362 1.94 16.12 12.98
N GLU A 363 2.86 17.05 13.28
CA GLU A 363 4.25 16.66 13.49
C GLU A 363 4.30 15.54 14.53
N PRO A 364 5.04 14.44 14.26
CA PRO A 364 5.19 13.37 15.23
C PRO A 364 5.57 13.95 16.59
N VAL A 365 4.74 13.70 17.59
CA VAL A 365 5.02 14.18 18.94
C VAL A 365 6.29 13.48 19.43
N GLN A 366 7.21 14.26 19.99
CA GLN A 366 8.41 13.74 20.65
C GLN A 366 7.99 12.63 21.62
N PRO A 367 8.40 11.36 21.39
CA PRO A 367 8.09 10.31 22.33
C PRO A 367 8.78 10.62 23.66
N ALA A 368 8.17 10.18 24.75
CA ALA A 368 8.82 10.22 26.06
C ALA A 368 10.16 9.50 25.94
N LEU A 369 11.23 10.18 26.37
CA LEU A 369 12.54 9.54 26.44
C LEU A 369 12.47 8.35 27.39
N ARG A 370 13.05 7.25 26.96
CA ARG A 370 13.09 5.99 27.69
C ARG A 370 14.53 5.71 28.10
N ASP A 371 14.71 4.94 29.17
CA ASP A 371 16.03 4.48 29.55
C ASP A 371 16.68 3.67 28.42
N LEU A 372 18.00 3.81 28.26
CA LEU A 372 18.75 3.22 27.15
C LEU A 372 18.57 1.69 27.07
N ALA A 373 18.50 1.00 28.21
CA ALA A 373 18.34 -0.44 28.26
C ALA A 373 16.98 -0.87 27.68
N SER A 374 15.90 -0.16 28.02
CA SER A 374 14.59 -0.46 27.48
C SER A 374 14.49 -0.14 25.99
N VAL A 375 15.06 0.97 25.51
CA VAL A 375 15.10 1.28 24.06
C VAL A 375 15.89 0.22 23.30
N ARG A 376 17.02 -0.23 23.84
CA ARG A 376 17.84 -1.29 23.24
C ARG A 376 17.12 -2.65 23.22
N ALA A 377 16.28 -2.93 24.22
CA ALA A 377 15.43 -4.12 24.22
C ALA A 377 14.34 -4.09 23.12
N ASP A 378 14.19 -2.98 22.38
CA ASP A 378 13.38 -2.92 21.17
C ASP A 378 14.11 -3.43 19.91
N ASP A 379 15.42 -3.64 19.94
CA ASP A 379 16.19 -4.09 18.77
C ASP A 379 15.74 -5.50 18.32
N GLY A 380 15.63 -5.71 17.01
CA GLY A 380 15.19 -6.99 16.42
C GLY A 380 13.69 -7.28 16.49
N ARG A 381 12.86 -6.35 17.00
CA ARG A 381 11.42 -6.58 17.25
C ARG A 381 10.56 -6.92 16.05
N SER A 382 11.00 -6.65 14.81
CA SER A 382 10.22 -7.03 13.63
C SER A 382 10.09 -8.54 13.45
N GLY A 383 10.95 -9.34 14.09
CA GLY A 383 11.07 -10.77 13.84
C GLY A 383 11.65 -11.11 12.46
N GLN A 384 12.02 -10.09 11.66
CA GLN A 384 12.69 -10.27 10.38
C GLN A 384 14.19 -10.50 10.58
N TYR A 385 14.80 -11.23 9.66
CA TYR A 385 16.21 -11.61 9.70
C TYR A 385 16.95 -10.93 8.55
N ALA A 386 18.09 -10.31 8.85
CA ALA A 386 18.89 -9.60 7.86
C ALA A 386 19.42 -10.58 6.79
N GLN A 387 19.27 -10.21 5.52
CA GLN A 387 19.89 -10.94 4.41
C GLN A 387 21.21 -10.26 4.07
N GLY A 388 22.32 -10.94 4.35
CA GLY A 388 23.67 -10.52 3.94
C GLY A 388 24.12 -11.21 2.67
N VAL A 389 24.84 -10.50 1.81
CA VAL A 389 25.45 -11.04 0.59
C VAL A 389 26.96 -10.79 0.64
N TYR A 390 27.74 -11.75 0.17
CA TYR A 390 29.20 -11.73 0.24
C TYR A 390 29.79 -11.19 -1.06
N GLY A 391 30.78 -10.30 -0.96
CA GLY A 391 31.56 -9.87 -2.11
C GLY A 391 32.47 -10.97 -2.64
N VAL A 392 32.75 -10.98 -3.95
CA VAL A 392 33.63 -11.96 -4.59
C VAL A 392 35.08 -11.46 -4.58
N ARG A 393 36.00 -12.20 -3.96
CA ARG A 393 37.44 -12.17 -4.28
C ARG A 393 38.05 -13.57 -4.12
N PRO A 394 38.87 -14.04 -5.08
CA PRO A 394 39.60 -15.30 -4.95
C PRO A 394 40.74 -15.17 -3.91
N VAL A 395 40.92 -16.19 -3.09
CA VAL A 395 42.05 -16.32 -2.16
C VAL A 395 43.28 -16.86 -2.90
N GLY A 396 44.40 -16.15 -2.79
CA GLY A 396 45.74 -16.67 -3.07
C GLY A 396 46.31 -17.39 -1.82
N ALA A 397 47.07 -18.46 -2.04
CA ALA A 397 47.53 -19.41 -1.02
C ALA A 397 48.21 -18.81 0.23
N ALA A 398 47.97 -19.50 1.37
CA ALA A 398 48.46 -19.30 2.73
C ALA A 398 47.90 -18.08 3.50
N GLY A 399 46.98 -18.37 4.44
CA GLY A 399 46.29 -17.38 5.28
C GLY A 399 44.94 -16.97 4.67
N TRP A 400 43.84 -17.54 5.17
CA TRP A 400 42.51 -17.12 4.75
C TRP A 400 42.24 -15.67 5.22
N SER A 401 41.67 -14.85 4.34
CA SER A 401 41.22 -13.50 4.67
C SER A 401 39.73 -13.36 4.38
N PRO A 402 38.97 -12.66 5.23
CA PRO A 402 37.56 -12.41 4.99
C PRO A 402 37.31 -11.74 3.63
N PRO A 403 36.26 -12.15 2.90
CA PRO A 403 35.80 -11.38 1.75
C PRO A 403 35.33 -10.01 2.21
N ALA A 404 35.48 -9.00 1.35
CA ALA A 404 34.89 -7.70 1.60
C ALA A 404 33.37 -7.84 1.73
N PHE A 405 32.81 -7.27 2.80
CA PHE A 405 31.39 -7.31 3.03
C PHE A 405 30.73 -6.08 2.43
N HIS A 406 29.72 -6.30 1.60
CA HIS A 406 28.92 -5.24 1.01
C HIS A 406 27.47 -5.53 1.33
N TYR A 407 26.81 -4.64 2.08
CA TYR A 407 25.36 -4.73 2.22
C TYR A 407 24.71 -4.35 0.91
N GLU A 408 23.81 -5.21 0.44
CA GLU A 408 22.93 -4.84 -0.65
C GLU A 408 22.00 -3.74 -0.17
N HIS A 409 22.02 -2.61 -0.87
CA HIS A 409 21.04 -1.57 -0.67
C HIS A 409 19.85 -1.80 -1.59
N PHE A 410 18.67 -1.33 -1.17
CA PHE A 410 17.55 -1.19 -2.09
C PHE A 410 17.95 -0.28 -3.25
N THR A 411 17.60 -0.68 -4.46
CA THR A 411 17.53 0.23 -5.61
C THR A 411 16.19 0.98 -5.62
N TYR A 412 16.10 2.10 -6.34
CA TYR A 412 14.83 2.80 -6.52
C TYR A 412 13.76 1.93 -7.19
N ASP A 413 14.15 1.04 -8.11
CA ASP A 413 13.21 0.15 -8.79
C ASP A 413 12.71 -0.98 -7.88
N GLU A 414 13.58 -1.57 -7.06
CA GLU A 414 13.15 -2.50 -6.01
C GLU A 414 12.22 -1.80 -5.01
N CYS A 415 12.56 -0.57 -4.64
CA CYS A 415 11.82 0.17 -3.63
C CYS A 415 10.45 0.65 -4.12
N THR A 416 10.35 1.18 -5.33
CA THR A 416 9.07 1.63 -5.91
C THR A 416 8.08 0.50 -6.14
N LYS A 417 8.53 -0.74 -6.38
CA LYS A 417 7.65 -1.93 -6.40
C LYS A 417 7.00 -2.21 -5.04
N THR A 418 7.55 -1.66 -3.95
CA THR A 418 6.92 -1.74 -2.64
C THR A 418 5.79 -0.72 -2.44
N ALA A 419 5.68 0.31 -3.30
CA ALA A 419 4.63 1.34 -3.25
C ALA A 419 3.25 0.84 -3.69
N ASP A 420 3.19 -0.30 -4.39
CA ASP A 420 1.95 -0.92 -4.86
C ASP A 420 1.12 -1.55 -3.73
N VAL A 421 1.48 -1.34 -2.46
CA VAL A 421 0.76 -1.82 -1.27
C VAL A 421 0.84 -0.76 -0.16
N VAL A 422 -0.22 -0.65 0.64
CA VAL A 422 -0.19 0.16 1.86
C VAL A 422 0.88 -0.40 2.79
N ARG A 423 1.93 0.37 3.06
CA ARG A 423 2.90 0.07 4.12
C ARG A 423 2.88 1.18 5.15
N GLU A 424 2.53 0.80 6.37
CA GLU A 424 2.61 1.68 7.54
C GLU A 424 4.04 1.81 8.05
N ASP A 425 4.98 1.00 7.53
CA ASP A 425 6.39 0.93 7.96
C ASP A 425 7.39 0.87 6.79
N PHE A 426 8.66 1.14 7.10
CA PHE A 426 9.78 0.89 6.20
C PHE A 426 10.03 -0.62 6.02
N SER A 427 10.41 -1.00 4.82
CA SER A 427 10.96 -2.33 4.52
C SER A 427 12.45 -2.33 4.83
N ILE A 428 12.95 -3.26 5.63
CA ILE A 428 14.37 -3.33 6.00
C ILE A 428 14.98 -4.58 5.36
N LYS A 429 15.95 -4.41 4.45
CA LYS A 429 16.64 -5.52 3.77
C LYS A 429 17.73 -6.10 4.68
N ASN A 430 18.43 -5.22 5.39
CA ASN A 430 19.50 -5.50 6.34
C ASN A 430 19.71 -4.27 7.24
N ARG A 431 20.70 -4.33 8.14
CA ARG A 431 20.99 -3.26 9.11
C ARG A 431 21.49 -1.95 8.48
N TYR A 432 21.72 -1.91 7.17
CA TYR A 432 22.23 -0.74 6.45
C TYR A 432 21.33 -0.28 5.31
N SER A 433 20.21 -0.96 5.05
CA SER A 433 19.30 -0.56 3.99
C SER A 433 17.84 -0.74 4.36
N SER A 434 17.11 0.36 4.30
CA SER A 434 15.66 0.40 4.41
C SER A 434 15.05 1.11 3.21
N CYS A 435 13.78 0.86 2.95
CA CYS A 435 13.03 1.41 1.83
C CYS A 435 11.59 1.71 2.22
N TRP A 436 11.11 2.86 1.77
CA TRP A 436 9.70 3.20 1.76
C TRP A 436 9.38 3.96 0.48
N ALA A 437 8.23 3.69 -0.12
CA ALA A 437 7.74 4.42 -1.27
C ALA A 437 6.23 4.56 -1.19
N ALA A 438 5.70 5.73 -1.54
CA ALA A 438 4.27 6.00 -1.57
C ALA A 438 3.90 7.00 -2.66
N ASP A 439 2.70 6.83 -3.21
CA ASP A 439 2.09 7.77 -4.14
C ASP A 439 1.33 8.85 -3.35
N ASN A 440 1.81 10.07 -3.47
CA ASN A 440 1.29 11.24 -2.83
C ASN A 440 0.30 11.92 -3.77
N THR A 441 -0.83 12.35 -3.22
CA THR A 441 -1.81 13.15 -3.94
C THR A 441 -1.77 14.57 -3.40
N VAL A 442 -1.91 15.58 -4.24
CA VAL A 442 -2.16 16.96 -3.85
C VAL A 442 -3.44 17.39 -4.52
N HIS A 443 -4.46 17.67 -3.71
CA HIS A 443 -5.67 18.31 -4.20
C HIS A 443 -5.35 19.77 -4.53
N ILE A 444 -5.54 20.19 -5.77
CA ILE A 444 -5.42 21.57 -6.22
C ILE A 444 -6.82 22.18 -6.19
N LYS A 445 -7.01 23.06 -5.21
CA LYS A 445 -8.25 23.82 -5.08
C LYS A 445 -8.34 24.81 -6.21
N MET A 446 -9.44 24.75 -6.95
CA MET A 446 -9.79 25.80 -7.90
C MET A 446 -10.68 26.81 -7.18
N VAL A 447 -11.77 26.33 -6.56
CA VAL A 447 -12.74 27.18 -5.85
C VAL A 447 -13.34 26.40 -4.68
N CYS A 448 -13.55 27.06 -3.54
CA CYS A 448 -14.32 26.52 -2.41
C CYS A 448 -15.43 27.50 -2.04
N GLN A 449 -16.64 27.00 -1.85
CA GLN A 449 -17.82 27.80 -1.48
C GLN A 449 -18.65 27.06 -0.44
N ARG A 450 -19.38 27.82 0.37
CA ARG A 450 -20.30 27.24 1.35
C ARG A 450 -21.68 27.05 0.71
N LEU A 451 -22.03 25.81 0.41
CA LEU A 451 -23.30 25.43 -0.21
C LEU A 451 -24.19 24.75 0.83
N ARG A 452 -25.35 25.34 1.13
CA ARG A 452 -26.33 24.77 2.08
C ARG A 452 -25.73 24.40 3.45
N GLY A 453 -24.79 25.20 3.93
CA GLY A 453 -24.12 25.00 5.22
C GLY A 453 -22.97 23.97 5.19
N GLU A 454 -22.61 23.46 4.02
CA GLU A 454 -21.51 22.53 3.80
C GLU A 454 -20.40 23.21 2.97
N ASP A 455 -19.14 22.96 3.30
CA ASP A 455 -18.02 23.47 2.49
C ASP A 455 -17.81 22.54 1.29
N VAL A 456 -18.01 23.08 0.09
CA VAL A 456 -17.89 22.36 -1.19
C VAL A 456 -16.75 22.95 -1.99
N CYS A 457 -15.79 22.11 -2.32
CA CYS A 457 -14.61 22.50 -3.09
C CYS A 457 -14.58 21.80 -4.44
N PHE A 458 -14.29 22.59 -5.47
CA PHE A 458 -13.96 22.16 -6.82
C PHE A 458 -12.46 22.11 -6.94
N GLY A 459 -11.95 20.98 -7.41
CA GLY A 459 -10.52 20.83 -7.59
C GLY A 459 -10.16 19.74 -8.55
N ARG A 460 -8.86 19.64 -8.76
CA ARG A 460 -8.23 18.53 -9.47
C ARG A 460 -7.14 17.96 -8.58
N ARG A 461 -6.53 16.88 -9.00
CA ARG A 461 -5.43 16.26 -8.27
C ARG A 461 -4.16 16.31 -9.08
N ILE A 462 -3.05 16.44 -8.40
CA ILE A 462 -1.73 16.07 -8.89
C ILE A 462 -1.30 14.86 -8.08
N THR A 463 -0.76 13.84 -8.74
CA THR A 463 -0.16 12.69 -8.06
C THR A 463 1.33 12.62 -8.35
N PHE A 464 2.12 12.13 -7.40
CA PHE A 464 3.55 11.91 -7.57
C PHE A 464 4.06 10.85 -6.58
N THR A 465 5.10 10.11 -6.94
CA THR A 465 5.71 9.09 -6.08
C THR A 465 6.87 9.71 -5.30
N VAL A 466 6.88 9.48 -3.99
CA VAL A 466 8.07 9.71 -3.15
C VAL A 466 8.66 8.36 -2.82
N THR A 467 9.96 8.20 -3.09
CA THR A 467 10.73 7.00 -2.75
C THR A 467 11.88 7.39 -1.84
N VAL A 468 12.00 6.69 -0.73
CA VAL A 468 13.00 6.93 0.30
C VAL A 468 13.78 5.65 0.52
N ILE A 469 15.09 5.72 0.29
CA ILE A 469 16.03 4.66 0.64
C ILE A 469 16.85 5.15 1.82
N GLY A 470 16.67 4.50 2.96
CA GLY A 470 17.49 4.73 4.14
C GLY A 470 18.79 3.94 4.03
N LEU A 471 19.90 4.61 4.32
CA LEU A 471 21.26 4.10 4.26
C LEU A 471 21.90 4.27 5.64
N GLY A 472 22.29 3.15 6.24
CA GLY A 472 23.16 3.15 7.42
C GLY A 472 24.60 3.51 7.05
N SER A 473 25.46 3.61 8.05
CA SER A 473 26.87 3.93 7.89
C SER A 473 27.72 3.07 8.81
N ASP A 474 28.83 2.56 8.30
CA ASP A 474 29.80 1.80 9.06
C ASP A 474 31.02 2.62 9.50
N TYR A 475 31.03 3.93 9.19
CA TYR A 475 32.10 4.87 9.59
C TYR A 475 31.61 6.11 10.35
N TYR A 476 30.37 6.53 10.12
CA TYR A 476 29.85 7.80 10.62
C TYR A 476 28.61 7.58 11.46
N ARG A 477 28.42 8.40 12.50
CA ARG A 477 27.16 8.50 13.25
C ARG A 477 26.12 9.30 12.44
N GLN A 478 25.88 8.86 11.20
CA GLN A 478 25.03 9.52 10.23
C GLN A 478 24.16 8.48 9.51
N GLY A 479 22.85 8.68 9.53
CA GLY A 479 21.91 7.97 8.66
C GLY A 479 21.59 8.85 7.45
N ARG A 480 21.66 8.28 6.24
CA ARG A 480 21.36 9.01 5.00
C ARG A 480 20.04 8.54 4.41
N PHE A 481 19.21 9.49 3.98
CA PHE A 481 18.00 9.22 3.21
C PHE A 481 18.20 9.71 1.78
N ALA A 482 18.34 8.76 0.85
CA ALA A 482 18.30 9.04 -0.59
C ALA A 482 16.83 9.11 -1.01
N ILE A 483 16.40 10.30 -1.45
CA ILE A 483 14.99 10.63 -1.70
C ILE A 483 14.80 10.86 -3.20
N SER A 484 13.78 10.26 -3.79
CA SER A 484 13.37 10.54 -5.17
C SER A 484 11.92 10.99 -5.20
N VAL A 485 11.65 12.13 -5.82
CA VAL A 485 10.31 12.68 -6.05
C VAL A 485 10.05 12.62 -7.55
N SER A 486 9.16 11.73 -7.98
CA SER A 486 9.04 11.35 -9.39
C SER A 486 7.59 11.00 -9.78
N ARG A 487 7.39 10.55 -11.02
CA ARG A 487 6.09 10.09 -11.55
C ARG A 487 4.94 11.09 -11.33
N PHE A 488 5.23 12.37 -11.54
CA PHE A 488 4.18 13.41 -11.52
C PHE A 488 3.15 13.13 -12.62
N GLN A 489 1.86 13.18 -12.27
CA GLN A 489 0.74 13.06 -13.20
C GLN A 489 -0.31 14.13 -12.91
N HIS A 490 -1.15 14.39 -13.91
CA HIS A 490 -2.21 15.41 -13.85
C HIS A 490 -1.68 16.85 -13.60
N VAL A 491 -0.41 17.07 -13.95
CA VAL A 491 0.25 18.38 -13.91
C VAL A 491 -0.14 19.14 -15.17
N LEU A 492 -0.79 20.29 -15.00
CA LEU A 492 -1.01 21.26 -16.07
C LEU A 492 0.16 22.25 -16.11
N PRO A 493 0.38 22.99 -17.22
CA PRO A 493 1.45 23.98 -17.30
C PRO A 493 1.43 25.03 -16.18
N VAL A 494 0.24 25.37 -15.68
CA VAL A 494 0.08 26.29 -14.54
C VAL A 494 0.62 25.71 -13.22
N ASP A 495 0.71 24.39 -13.08
CA ASP A 495 1.19 23.71 -11.87
C ASP A 495 2.69 23.58 -11.76
N GLU A 496 3.39 23.74 -12.88
CA GLU A 496 4.82 23.48 -12.95
C GLU A 496 5.61 24.33 -11.94
N GLY A 497 5.09 25.48 -11.53
CA GLY A 497 5.65 26.37 -10.51
C GLY A 497 5.31 26.00 -9.05
N ILE A 498 4.46 25.01 -8.79
CA ILE A 498 4.18 24.51 -7.42
C ILE A 498 5.48 23.98 -6.82
N LYS A 499 5.78 24.38 -5.58
CA LYS A 499 7.02 23.99 -4.91
C LYS A 499 6.81 22.76 -4.06
N VAL A 500 7.66 21.75 -4.25
CA VAL A 500 7.73 20.57 -3.40
C VAL A 500 9.09 20.59 -2.69
N SER A 501 9.05 20.53 -1.37
CA SER A 501 10.21 20.48 -0.48
C SER A 501 10.28 19.14 0.22
N VAL A 502 11.47 18.55 0.28
CA VAL A 502 11.72 17.32 1.04
C VAL A 502 12.85 17.52 2.05
N GLU A 503 12.68 17.00 3.27
CA GLU A 503 13.70 17.05 4.32
C GLU A 503 13.70 15.76 5.16
N ALA A 504 14.86 15.39 5.70
CA ALA A 504 14.94 14.36 6.72
C ALA A 504 14.69 14.98 8.10
N ARG A 505 13.94 14.26 8.93
CA ARG A 505 13.60 14.63 10.30
C ARG A 505 14.00 13.51 11.24
N CYS A 506 14.29 13.84 12.49
CA CYS A 506 14.54 12.84 13.51
C CYS A 506 14.11 13.31 14.90
N LEU A 507 13.68 12.37 15.72
CA LEU A 507 13.42 12.57 17.15
C LEU A 507 14.27 11.62 17.97
N PRO A 508 14.92 12.08 19.05
CA PRO A 508 15.64 11.22 19.98
C PRO A 508 14.71 10.24 20.71
N LEU A 509 15.24 9.09 21.14
CA LEU A 509 14.50 8.07 21.88
C LEU A 509 15.05 7.82 23.30
N ALA A 510 16.35 8.02 23.55
CA ALA A 510 16.96 7.81 24.86
C ALA A 510 17.50 9.11 25.48
N GLU A 511 18.34 9.85 24.75
CA GLU A 511 18.85 11.16 25.18
C GLU A 511 18.54 12.27 24.17
N THR A 512 18.38 13.52 24.63
CA THR A 512 17.89 14.64 23.80
C THR A 512 18.76 14.97 22.58
N THR A 513 20.02 14.55 22.57
CA THR A 513 20.99 14.80 21.49
C THR A 513 21.24 13.59 20.60
N ASP A 514 20.52 12.49 20.81
CA ASP A 514 20.77 11.22 20.14
C ASP A 514 20.50 11.25 18.63
N CYS A 515 19.63 12.15 18.18
CA CYS A 515 19.29 12.27 16.77
C CYS A 515 18.74 13.63 16.42
N GLU A 516 19.33 14.26 15.40
CA GLU A 516 18.85 15.52 14.83
C GLU A 516 19.06 15.55 13.30
N PRO A 517 18.29 16.36 12.56
CA PRO A 517 18.56 16.62 11.15
C PRO A 517 19.95 17.23 10.94
N ASP A 518 20.67 16.75 9.94
CA ASP A 518 21.99 17.30 9.58
C ASP A 518 21.83 18.65 8.87
N ARG A 519 22.47 19.69 9.42
CA ARG A 519 22.43 21.06 8.89
C ARG A 519 23.12 21.20 7.53
N ASP A 520 24.03 20.30 7.21
CA ASP A 520 24.74 20.28 5.92
C ASP A 520 23.89 19.68 4.78
N THR A 521 22.73 19.12 5.13
CA THR A 521 21.70 18.67 4.18
C THR A 521 20.36 19.39 4.42
N PRO A 522 20.26 20.69 4.10
CA PRO A 522 19.03 21.44 4.29
C PRO A 522 17.90 20.92 3.38
N PRO A 523 16.64 21.30 3.65
CA PRO A 523 15.50 20.91 2.84
C PRO A 523 15.71 21.18 1.34
N ALA A 524 15.50 20.15 0.51
CA ALA A 524 15.58 20.29 -0.94
C ALA A 524 14.23 20.76 -1.48
N GLN A 525 14.14 22.04 -1.85
CA GLN A 525 12.93 22.64 -2.42
C GLN A 525 13.11 22.93 -3.90
N ARG A 526 12.21 22.42 -4.73
CA ARG A 526 12.18 22.64 -6.18
C ARG A 526 10.73 22.78 -6.67
N THR A 527 10.56 23.38 -7.83
CA THR A 527 9.26 23.38 -8.51
C THR A 527 8.95 21.99 -9.09
N ILE A 528 7.69 21.70 -9.43
CA ILE A 528 7.33 20.44 -10.09
C ILE A 528 8.13 20.25 -11.39
N ALA A 529 8.27 21.29 -12.22
CA ALA A 529 9.08 21.19 -13.44
C ALA A 529 10.55 20.87 -13.17
N GLU A 530 11.13 21.45 -12.12
CA GLU A 530 12.50 21.15 -11.71
C GLU A 530 12.65 19.70 -11.20
N TRP A 531 11.68 19.18 -10.44
CA TRP A 531 11.68 17.77 -10.01
C TRP A 531 11.51 16.80 -11.18
N MET A 532 10.70 17.14 -12.18
CA MET A 532 10.56 16.32 -13.40
C MET A 532 11.87 16.21 -14.18
N ASN A 533 12.75 17.23 -14.10
CA ASN A 533 14.08 17.21 -14.71
C ASN A 533 15.15 16.57 -13.81
N ASN A 534 15.09 16.81 -12.49
CA ASN A 534 15.99 16.23 -11.50
C ASN A 534 15.19 15.75 -10.28
N LYS A 535 14.89 14.44 -10.30
CA LYS A 535 14.04 13.78 -9.31
C LYS A 535 14.71 13.49 -7.97
N ASP A 536 16.04 13.61 -7.86
CA ASP A 536 16.77 13.07 -6.70
C ASP A 536 17.20 14.16 -5.70
N ALA A 537 17.14 13.82 -4.42
CA ALA A 537 17.57 14.62 -3.28
C ALA A 537 18.15 13.75 -2.17
N ARG A 538 18.75 14.40 -1.18
CA ARG A 538 19.30 13.75 0.02
C ARG A 538 18.86 14.51 1.26
N GLY A 539 18.63 13.77 2.34
CA GLY A 539 18.53 14.32 3.69
C GLY A 539 19.26 13.40 4.64
N ASP A 540 20.16 13.94 5.44
CA ASP A 540 20.96 13.19 6.40
C ASP A 540 20.46 13.52 7.82
N VAL A 541 20.59 12.56 8.73
CA VAL A 541 20.38 12.74 10.17
C VAL A 541 21.64 12.29 10.90
N ILE A 542 21.99 12.98 11.97
CA ILE A 542 23.20 12.71 12.74
C ILE A 542 22.83 12.41 14.19
N GLY A 543 23.61 11.55 14.81
CA GLY A 543 23.54 11.32 16.25
C GLY A 543 24.79 11.84 16.91
N ALA A 544 24.66 12.85 17.77
CA ALA A 544 25.80 13.32 18.55
C ALA A 544 26.36 12.15 19.37
N GLU A 545 27.66 12.19 19.66
CA GLU A 545 28.27 11.18 20.52
C GLU A 545 27.94 11.50 22.00
N PRO A 546 27.26 10.59 22.72
CA PRO A 546 26.99 10.77 24.14
C PRO A 546 28.26 10.93 24.97
N GLN A 547 28.11 11.51 26.17
CA GLN A 547 29.22 11.59 27.11
C GLN A 547 29.71 10.18 27.49
N PRO A 548 31.03 9.95 27.60
CA PRO A 548 31.55 8.64 27.93
C PRO A 548 31.05 8.14 29.30
N ASN A 549 30.33 7.01 29.32
CA ASN A 549 29.93 6.32 30.55
C ASN A 549 30.18 4.82 30.41
N PRO A 550 31.37 4.33 30.81
CA PRO A 550 31.75 2.92 30.63
C PRO A 550 30.85 1.91 31.36
N ALA A 551 30.15 2.32 32.41
CA ALA A 551 29.31 1.43 33.22
C ALA A 551 27.91 1.20 32.62
N VAL A 552 27.39 2.18 31.87
CA VAL A 552 26.00 2.17 31.39
C VAL A 552 25.91 2.22 29.86
N ASN A 553 26.81 2.97 29.22
CA ASN A 553 26.81 3.18 27.78
C ASN A 553 28.25 3.14 27.19
N PRO A 554 28.97 2.01 27.32
CA PRO A 554 30.37 1.91 26.90
C PRO A 554 30.59 2.13 25.40
N GLU A 555 29.60 1.83 24.56
CA GLU A 555 29.61 2.09 23.12
C GLU A 555 28.98 3.43 22.71
N LYS A 556 28.64 4.29 23.66
CA LYS A 556 28.07 5.64 23.40
C LYS A 556 26.90 5.57 22.41
N LEU A 557 25.97 4.66 22.70
CA LEU A 557 24.76 4.43 21.95
C LEU A 557 23.84 5.64 22.04
N GLY A 558 23.31 6.05 20.90
CA GLY A 558 22.18 6.96 20.78
C GLY A 558 21.11 6.34 19.89
N TYR A 559 19.85 6.65 20.16
CA TYR A 559 18.73 6.15 19.36
C TYR A 559 17.84 7.28 18.85
N GLY A 560 17.43 7.16 17.59
CA GLY A 560 16.51 8.08 16.96
C GLY A 560 15.38 7.38 16.22
N LYS A 561 14.27 8.08 16.02
CA LYS A 561 13.25 7.74 15.05
C LYS A 561 13.25 8.80 13.95
N ALA A 562 13.68 8.42 12.76
CA ALA A 562 13.84 9.31 11.62
C ALA A 562 12.78 9.08 10.55
N TRP A 563 12.40 10.13 9.83
CA TRP A 563 11.44 10.06 8.73
C TRP A 563 11.74 11.15 7.70
N VAL A 564 11.14 11.02 6.51
CA VAL A 564 11.21 12.04 5.47
C VAL A 564 9.91 12.83 5.46
N ARG A 565 10.03 14.14 5.49
CA ARG A 565 8.93 15.08 5.38
C ARG A 565 8.89 15.68 3.99
N VAL A 566 7.70 15.70 3.41
CA VAL A 566 7.39 16.29 2.11
C VAL A 566 6.42 17.44 2.35
N ARG A 567 6.78 18.65 1.92
CA ARG A 567 5.89 19.82 1.94
C ARG A 567 5.59 20.28 0.53
N VAL A 568 4.32 20.43 0.20
CA VAL A 568 3.87 20.98 -1.08
C VAL A 568 3.29 22.36 -0.84
N GLN A 569 4.00 23.39 -1.27
CA GLN A 569 3.55 24.77 -1.23
C GLN A 569 2.86 25.12 -2.55
N ARG A 570 1.55 25.35 -2.47
CA ARG A 570 0.70 25.76 -3.60
C ARG A 570 0.89 27.25 -3.93
N GLN A 571 0.38 27.66 -5.08
CA GLN A 571 0.48 29.05 -5.56
C GLN A 571 -0.30 30.05 -4.70
N ASP A 572 -1.35 29.60 -4.01
CA ASP A 572 -2.12 30.39 -3.05
C ASP A 572 -1.40 30.56 -1.70
N GLY A 573 -0.19 29.99 -1.54
CA GLY A 573 0.58 30.01 -0.31
C GLY A 573 0.22 28.92 0.69
N SER A 574 -0.84 28.14 0.45
CA SER A 574 -1.18 26.99 1.30
C SER A 574 -0.09 25.92 1.21
N VAL A 575 0.22 25.29 2.34
CA VAL A 575 1.21 24.22 2.45
C VAL A 575 0.49 22.94 2.84
N ARG A 576 0.83 21.84 2.19
CA ARG A 576 0.42 20.49 2.58
C ARG A 576 1.64 19.72 3.05
N GLN A 577 1.55 19.06 4.20
CA GLN A 577 2.61 18.19 4.71
C GLN A 577 2.27 16.70 4.59
N VAL A 578 3.23 15.90 4.13
CA VAL A 578 3.17 14.44 4.12
C VAL A 578 4.47 13.89 4.70
N ASP A 579 4.37 13.07 5.73
CA ASP A 579 5.52 12.43 6.36
C ASP A 579 5.55 10.94 5.99
N SER A 580 6.73 10.39 5.72
CA SER A 580 6.93 8.94 5.68
C SER A 580 6.71 8.35 7.08
N PRO A 581 6.51 7.03 7.21
CA PRO A 581 6.67 6.34 8.48
C PRO A 581 8.03 6.66 9.12
N GLY A 582 8.11 6.56 10.45
CA GLY A 582 9.37 6.72 11.15
C GLY A 582 10.12 5.40 11.26
N VAL A 583 11.39 5.38 10.86
CA VAL A 583 12.32 4.25 11.00
C VAL A 583 13.26 4.47 12.18
N ARG A 584 13.53 3.44 12.98
CA ARG A 584 14.51 3.54 14.07
C ARG A 584 15.94 3.53 13.52
N LEU A 585 16.80 4.30 14.17
CA LEU A 585 18.23 4.34 13.94
C LEU A 585 18.94 4.14 15.28
N ARG A 586 20.01 3.35 15.25
CA ARG A 586 20.98 3.27 16.34
C ARG A 586 22.29 3.87 15.87
N PHE A 587 22.81 4.82 16.63
CA PHE A 587 24.13 5.42 16.46
C PHE A 587 25.05 4.83 17.52
N ASP A 588 26.23 4.34 17.12
CA ASP A 588 27.18 3.75 18.08
C ASP A 588 28.62 4.16 17.78
N SER A 589 29.44 4.18 18.82
CA SER A 589 30.89 4.47 18.79
C SER A 589 31.63 3.42 19.61
N ALA A 590 32.00 2.32 18.96
CA ALA A 590 32.74 1.20 19.53
C ALA A 590 34.18 1.16 18.99
N GLY A 591 35.15 1.60 19.80
CA GLY A 591 36.57 1.64 19.42
C GLY A 591 37.23 0.27 19.16
N TYR A 592 36.54 -0.83 19.47
CA TYR A 592 37.01 -2.19 19.26
C TYR A 592 36.55 -2.82 17.93
N MET A 593 35.90 -2.06 17.06
CA MET A 593 35.62 -2.49 15.68
C MET A 593 36.91 -2.42 14.87
N SER A 594 37.41 -3.57 14.43
CA SER A 594 38.76 -3.70 13.87
C SER A 594 38.83 -3.56 12.35
N VAL A 595 37.68 -3.59 11.68
CA VAL A 595 37.59 -3.61 10.20
C VAL A 595 36.94 -2.35 9.64
N ASN A 596 35.90 -1.87 10.32
CA ASN A 596 35.15 -0.67 9.95
C ASN A 596 35.56 0.51 10.84
N GLY A 597 34.96 1.69 10.62
CA GLY A 597 35.17 2.84 11.50
C GLY A 597 34.72 2.55 12.94
N SER A 598 35.32 3.26 13.90
CA SER A 598 34.90 3.17 15.31
C SER A 598 33.45 3.59 15.52
N SER A 599 32.89 4.37 14.60
CA SER A 599 31.53 4.91 14.68
C SER A 599 30.65 4.42 13.53
N GLY A 600 29.34 4.42 13.74
CA GLY A 600 28.39 4.01 12.70
C GLY A 600 26.94 4.24 13.08
N THR A 601 26.07 3.92 12.12
CA THR A 601 24.62 4.00 12.22
C THR A 601 24.00 2.77 11.57
N VAL A 602 23.12 2.08 12.28
CA VAL A 602 22.40 0.89 11.80
C VAL A 602 20.89 1.03 12.01
N PHE A 603 20.12 0.32 11.20
CA PHE A 603 18.70 0.05 11.44
C PHE A 603 18.57 -1.12 12.44
N PRO A 604 18.10 -0.87 13.67
CA PRO A 604 18.10 -1.89 14.72
C PRO A 604 16.90 -2.84 14.66
N ASP A 605 15.87 -2.54 13.86
CA ASP A 605 14.62 -3.29 13.83
C ASP A 605 14.68 -4.59 13.02
N VAL A 606 15.87 -5.12 12.72
CA VAL A 606 16.07 -6.40 12.03
C VAL A 606 17.08 -7.25 12.78
N ASN A 607 16.82 -8.56 12.89
CA ASN A 607 17.70 -9.49 13.58
C ASN A 607 18.97 -9.75 12.76
N PRO A 608 20.17 -9.48 13.31
CA PRO A 608 21.44 -9.79 12.64
C PRO A 608 21.60 -11.29 12.41
N VAL A 609 22.09 -11.67 11.22
CA VAL A 609 22.41 -13.08 10.89
C VAL A 609 23.82 -13.20 10.34
N MET A 610 24.65 -13.95 11.06
CA MET A 610 25.97 -14.37 10.61
C MET A 610 25.80 -15.62 9.74
N ASN A 611 26.04 -15.50 8.43
CA ASN A 611 26.01 -16.69 7.56
C ASN A 611 27.38 -17.34 7.37
N PHE A 612 27.34 -18.66 7.22
CA PHE A 612 28.45 -19.54 6.88
C PHE A 612 28.10 -20.32 5.61
N PRO A 613 28.36 -19.77 4.41
CA PRO A 613 28.06 -20.43 3.14
C PRO A 613 29.12 -21.48 2.78
N ILE A 614 29.14 -22.60 3.49
CA ILE A 614 30.22 -23.60 3.49
C ILE A 614 30.50 -24.30 2.15
N ASN A 615 29.61 -24.14 1.16
CA ASN A 615 29.77 -24.68 -0.18
C ASN A 615 30.29 -23.67 -1.20
N THR A 616 30.50 -22.39 -0.83
CA THR A 616 31.14 -21.43 -1.72
C THR A 616 32.68 -21.52 -1.62
N PRO A 617 33.42 -21.29 -2.71
CA PRO A 617 34.88 -21.38 -2.72
C PRO A 617 35.55 -20.50 -1.65
N GLU A 618 34.98 -19.34 -1.33
CA GLU A 618 35.52 -18.38 -0.37
C GLU A 618 35.43 -18.88 1.08
N PHE A 619 34.46 -19.74 1.40
CA PHE A 619 34.19 -20.22 2.76
C PHE A 619 34.54 -21.69 2.98
N VAL A 620 35.09 -22.36 1.97
CA VAL A 620 35.58 -23.76 2.09
C VAL A 620 36.63 -23.91 3.19
N ALA A 621 37.37 -22.85 3.50
CA ALA A 621 38.40 -22.82 4.53
C ALA A 621 37.85 -22.94 5.95
N MET A 622 36.54 -22.73 6.18
CA MET A 622 35.88 -22.88 7.49
C MET A 622 34.73 -23.89 7.46
N LYS A 623 34.81 -24.85 6.53
CA LYS A 623 33.74 -25.82 6.29
C LYS A 623 33.50 -26.71 7.51
N GLN A 624 34.55 -27.12 8.22
CA GLN A 624 34.39 -27.99 9.39
C GLN A 624 33.73 -27.27 10.56
N SER A 625 34.12 -26.02 10.82
CA SER A 625 33.43 -25.14 11.77
C SER A 625 31.95 -24.96 11.42
N GLY A 626 31.63 -24.60 10.16
CA GLY A 626 30.22 -24.43 9.76
C GLY A 626 29.39 -25.71 9.91
N LEU A 627 29.94 -26.88 9.56
CA LEU A 627 29.27 -28.17 9.77
C LEU A 627 29.09 -28.49 11.26
N HIS A 628 30.05 -28.14 12.11
CA HIS A 628 29.93 -28.26 13.56
C HIS A 628 28.80 -27.38 14.10
N TYR A 629 28.73 -26.11 13.69
CA TYR A 629 27.69 -25.17 14.12
C TYR A 629 26.30 -25.65 13.70
N LYS A 630 26.17 -26.14 12.45
CA LYS A 630 24.93 -26.76 11.96
C LYS A 630 24.53 -27.96 12.83
N GLN A 631 25.45 -28.89 13.07
CA GLN A 631 25.18 -30.06 13.90
C GLN A 631 24.78 -29.67 15.32
N ALA A 632 25.43 -28.66 15.91
CA ALA A 632 25.09 -28.16 17.25
C ALA A 632 23.67 -27.58 17.32
N MET A 633 23.26 -26.82 16.30
CA MET A 633 21.93 -26.21 16.24
C MET A 633 20.81 -27.20 15.88
N GLU A 634 21.05 -28.10 14.92
CA GLU A 634 20.01 -29.00 14.37
C GLU A 634 19.93 -30.33 15.10
N HIS A 635 21.06 -30.82 15.61
CA HIS A 635 21.21 -32.13 16.24
C HIS A 635 22.00 -32.05 17.56
N PRO A 636 21.60 -31.21 18.53
CA PRO A 636 22.32 -31.04 19.78
C PRO A 636 22.51 -32.36 20.54
N GLU A 637 21.60 -33.31 20.41
CA GLU A 637 21.69 -34.64 21.03
C GLU A 637 22.86 -35.50 20.52
N GLN A 638 23.42 -35.15 19.35
CA GLN A 638 24.56 -35.85 18.74
C GLN A 638 25.90 -35.15 19.02
N THR A 639 25.89 -34.13 19.87
CA THR A 639 27.07 -33.31 20.14
C THR A 639 27.68 -33.56 21.52
N ILE A 640 28.93 -33.15 21.68
CA ILE A 640 29.70 -33.33 22.91
C ILE A 640 29.71 -32.00 23.68
N PRO A 641 29.42 -31.98 25.00
CA PRO A 641 29.16 -33.12 25.87
C PRO A 641 27.76 -33.71 25.67
N ALA A 642 27.63 -35.02 25.91
CA ALA A 642 26.34 -35.70 25.85
C ALA A 642 25.50 -35.34 27.08
N VAL A 643 24.49 -34.50 26.87
CA VAL A 643 23.57 -34.02 27.92
C VAL A 643 22.14 -34.38 27.54
N ALA A 644 21.36 -34.93 28.47
CA ALA A 644 19.96 -35.25 28.21
C ALA A 644 19.14 -33.96 28.04
N GLY A 645 18.34 -33.88 26.98
CA GLY A 645 17.50 -32.70 26.69
C GLY A 645 18.30 -31.46 26.26
N LYS A 646 19.52 -31.65 25.77
CA LYS A 646 20.42 -30.57 25.34
C LYS A 646 19.75 -29.69 24.29
N SER A 647 19.78 -28.38 24.51
CA SER A 647 19.22 -27.38 23.60
C SER A 647 20.25 -26.27 23.41
N ILE A 648 20.76 -26.13 22.19
CA ILE A 648 21.83 -25.18 21.88
C ILE A 648 21.23 -23.99 21.11
N PRO A 649 21.41 -22.74 21.58
CA PRO A 649 20.82 -21.54 20.95
C PRO A 649 21.59 -21.08 19.70
N GLY A 650 21.01 -20.13 18.97
CA GLY A 650 21.65 -19.39 17.88
C GLY A 650 21.04 -19.62 16.49
N ALA A 651 20.17 -20.62 16.33
CA ALA A 651 19.46 -20.87 15.07
C ALA A 651 18.34 -19.84 14.83
N ILE A 652 18.13 -19.46 13.56
CA ILE A 652 17.00 -18.64 13.13
C ILE A 652 15.68 -19.27 13.62
N GLY A 653 14.82 -18.45 14.22
CA GLY A 653 13.55 -18.89 14.83
C GLY A 653 13.66 -19.41 16.26
N GLY A 654 14.87 -19.55 16.80
CA GLY A 654 15.14 -19.98 18.18
C GLY A 654 15.59 -18.84 19.10
N THR A 655 16.22 -19.23 20.22
CA THR A 655 16.88 -18.29 21.14
C THR A 655 18.15 -17.73 20.48
N PRO A 656 18.37 -16.40 20.46
CA PRO A 656 19.55 -15.80 19.85
C PRO A 656 20.82 -16.01 20.69
N LEU A 657 21.98 -15.70 20.09
CA LEU A 657 23.24 -15.50 20.79
C LEU A 657 23.44 -14.03 21.12
N HIS A 658 24.12 -13.69 22.21
CA HIS A 658 24.49 -12.32 22.56
C HIS A 658 25.99 -12.13 22.56
N ARG A 659 26.49 -11.09 21.87
CA ARG A 659 27.93 -10.78 21.84
C ARG A 659 28.43 -10.52 23.27
N LEU A 660 29.54 -11.15 23.62
CA LEU A 660 30.27 -10.95 24.86
C LEU A 660 31.64 -10.36 24.51
N LYS A 661 31.85 -9.10 24.86
CA LYS A 661 33.06 -8.33 24.52
C LYS A 661 33.76 -7.76 25.74
N HIS A 662 33.08 -7.13 26.70
CA HIS A 662 33.79 -6.44 27.80
C HIS A 662 34.27 -7.38 28.90
N ASP A 663 33.60 -8.51 29.11
CA ASP A 663 33.98 -9.47 30.15
C ASP A 663 35.04 -10.47 29.65
N ASP A 664 36.31 -10.15 29.89
CA ASP A 664 37.46 -11.01 29.53
C ASP A 664 37.49 -12.32 30.32
N GLU A 665 37.04 -12.31 31.58
CA GLU A 665 37.05 -13.48 32.46
C GLU A 665 36.01 -14.51 32.02
N TRP A 666 34.78 -14.06 31.73
CA TRP A 666 33.74 -14.94 31.20
C TRP A 666 34.13 -15.50 29.83
N ARG A 667 34.70 -14.68 28.93
CA ARG A 667 35.24 -15.19 27.65
C ARG A 667 36.34 -16.23 27.84
N LYS A 668 37.20 -16.06 28.84
CA LYS A 668 38.25 -17.03 29.18
C LYS A 668 37.64 -18.32 29.73
N GLU A 669 36.64 -18.22 30.60
CA GLU A 669 35.94 -19.37 31.15
C GLU A 669 35.24 -20.20 30.05
N ASN A 670 34.61 -19.54 29.06
CA ASN A 670 34.06 -20.23 27.89
C ASN A 670 35.14 -21.10 27.21
N ARG A 671 36.27 -20.50 26.84
CA ARG A 671 37.38 -21.22 26.18
C ARG A 671 37.95 -22.36 27.02
N ASP A 672 38.20 -22.09 28.30
CA ASP A 672 38.80 -23.07 29.20
C ASP A 672 37.87 -24.29 29.39
N GLU A 673 36.56 -24.05 29.48
CA GLU A 673 35.54 -25.09 29.64
C GLU A 673 35.35 -25.94 28.38
N ALA A 674 35.36 -25.31 27.20
CA ALA A 674 35.34 -26.04 25.94
C ALA A 674 36.59 -26.92 25.77
N VAL A 675 37.80 -26.36 25.97
CA VAL A 675 39.05 -27.13 25.88
C VAL A 675 39.07 -28.27 26.89
N ARG A 676 38.58 -28.04 28.11
CA ARG A 676 38.49 -29.08 29.13
C ARG A 676 37.49 -30.17 28.75
N THR A 677 36.38 -29.83 28.09
CA THR A 677 35.44 -30.82 27.57
C THR A 677 36.03 -31.61 26.39
N CYS A 678 36.80 -30.97 25.50
CA CYS A 678 37.54 -31.70 24.47
C CYS A 678 38.59 -32.68 25.04
N LYS A 679 39.11 -32.43 26.24
CA LYS A 679 40.05 -33.35 26.93
C LYS A 679 39.34 -34.37 27.84
N SER A 680 38.01 -34.34 27.93
CA SER A 680 37.26 -35.26 28.79
C SER A 680 37.07 -36.61 28.11
N SER A 681 36.58 -37.59 28.89
CA SER A 681 36.14 -38.88 28.38
C SER A 681 34.88 -38.80 27.50
N ASP A 682 34.26 -37.63 27.36
CA ASP A 682 33.10 -37.43 26.47
C ASP A 682 33.54 -37.42 25.00
N MET A 683 34.81 -37.09 24.72
CA MET A 683 35.41 -37.20 23.39
C MET A 683 35.83 -38.65 23.08
N PRO A 684 35.61 -39.13 21.83
CA PRO A 684 36.12 -40.43 21.42
C PRO A 684 37.65 -40.54 21.61
N PRO A 685 38.17 -41.69 22.06
CA PRO A 685 39.60 -41.86 22.31
C PRO A 685 40.45 -41.53 21.07
N GLY A 686 41.44 -40.67 21.25
CA GLY A 686 42.37 -40.26 20.19
C GLY A 686 41.88 -39.11 19.29
N GLU A 687 40.68 -38.56 19.53
CA GLU A 687 40.21 -37.39 18.77
C GLU A 687 40.83 -36.07 19.24
N TYR A 688 41.13 -35.91 20.53
CA TYR A 688 41.77 -34.70 21.06
C TYR A 688 42.59 -34.98 22.34
N PRO A 689 43.77 -34.36 22.54
CA PRO A 689 44.50 -33.51 21.59
C PRO A 689 45.03 -34.31 20.39
N LYS A 690 45.04 -33.68 19.22
CA LYS A 690 45.50 -34.27 17.96
C LYS A 690 46.33 -33.24 17.18
N ASP A 691 47.47 -33.65 16.65
CA ASP A 691 48.39 -32.76 15.93
C ASP A 691 47.69 -32.10 14.73
N GLY A 692 47.81 -30.77 14.63
CA GLY A 692 47.16 -29.97 13.59
C GLY A 692 45.67 -29.71 13.79
N TYR A 693 45.09 -30.12 14.93
CA TYR A 693 43.67 -29.92 15.25
C TYR A 693 43.49 -29.05 16.50
N GLN A 694 42.39 -28.32 16.56
CA GLN A 694 41.97 -27.50 17.69
C GLN A 694 40.57 -27.89 18.15
N CYS A 695 40.24 -27.53 19.39
CA CYS A 695 38.89 -27.66 19.93
C CYS A 695 38.08 -26.44 19.49
N ASP A 696 37.12 -26.64 18.59
CA ASP A 696 36.13 -25.64 18.20
C ASP A 696 34.89 -25.76 19.11
N GLU A 697 34.22 -24.65 19.35
CA GLU A 697 33.10 -24.56 20.29
C GLU A 697 31.92 -23.80 19.70
N TYR A 698 30.70 -24.24 20.06
CA TYR A 698 29.46 -23.55 19.73
C TYR A 698 28.45 -23.66 20.87
N PRO A 699 27.86 -22.58 21.39
CA PRO A 699 28.05 -21.19 20.98
C PRO A 699 29.47 -20.68 21.24
N PHE A 700 29.84 -19.59 20.56
CA PHE A 700 31.23 -19.12 20.49
C PHE A 700 31.76 -18.62 21.84
N ALA A 701 33.08 -18.68 22.05
CA ALA A 701 33.77 -18.04 23.18
C ALA A 701 33.32 -16.61 23.47
N SER A 702 33.02 -15.86 22.40
CA SER A 702 32.62 -14.46 22.37
C SER A 702 31.11 -14.26 22.51
N THR A 703 30.40 -15.24 23.08
CA THR A 703 28.95 -15.15 23.35
C THR A 703 28.62 -15.44 24.81
N ARG A 704 27.52 -14.87 25.29
CA ARG A 704 27.03 -15.12 26.66
C ARG A 704 26.56 -16.57 26.83
N GLU A 705 26.06 -17.17 25.76
CA GLU A 705 25.57 -18.55 25.70
C GLU A 705 26.70 -19.58 25.50
N GLY A 706 27.97 -19.14 25.54
CA GLY A 706 29.15 -20.00 25.39
C GLY A 706 29.30 -21.06 26.49
N ALA A 707 30.42 -21.76 26.48
CA ALA A 707 30.57 -22.98 27.27
C ALA A 707 30.67 -22.80 28.80
N SER A 708 30.81 -21.57 29.32
CA SER A 708 31.09 -21.26 30.73
C SER A 708 30.35 -22.14 31.74
N ARG A 709 31.07 -22.66 32.73
CA ARG A 709 30.45 -23.45 33.82
C ARG A 709 29.56 -22.59 34.71
N THR A 710 29.95 -21.34 34.92
CA THR A 710 29.25 -20.38 35.77
C THR A 710 27.93 -19.95 35.14
N TYR A 711 27.96 -19.62 33.84
CA TYR A 711 26.82 -19.00 33.16
C TYR A 711 26.03 -19.97 32.26
N ASN A 712 26.59 -21.12 31.91
CA ASN A 712 25.93 -22.23 31.19
C ASN A 712 26.06 -23.56 31.98
N PRO A 713 25.53 -23.64 33.22
CA PRO A 713 25.69 -24.82 34.08
C PRO A 713 25.00 -26.08 33.52
N LEU A 714 24.04 -25.91 32.60
CA LEU A 714 23.37 -27.00 31.90
C LEU A 714 24.23 -27.62 30.80
N ARG A 715 25.41 -27.04 30.50
CA ARG A 715 26.33 -27.50 29.45
C ARG A 715 25.67 -27.58 28.07
N ASN A 716 24.81 -26.60 27.76
CA ASN A 716 24.14 -26.44 26.47
C ASN A 716 25.10 -25.83 25.43
N PHE A 717 26.21 -26.49 25.16
CA PHE A 717 27.21 -26.12 24.16
C PHE A 717 27.77 -27.37 23.50
N SER A 718 28.38 -27.25 22.33
CA SER A 718 29.02 -28.30 21.58
C SER A 718 30.51 -28.02 21.45
N VAL A 719 31.33 -29.06 21.53
CA VAL A 719 32.74 -29.02 21.15
C VAL A 719 33.05 -30.06 20.09
N LYS A 720 34.01 -29.76 19.22
CA LYS A 720 34.48 -30.68 18.19
C LYS A 720 35.97 -30.47 17.90
N SER A 721 36.70 -31.57 17.70
CA SER A 721 38.08 -31.47 17.20
C SER A 721 38.07 -31.27 15.67
N ILE A 722 38.53 -30.11 15.22
CA ILE A 722 38.60 -29.75 13.79
C ILE A 722 40.01 -29.24 13.42
N PRO A 723 40.39 -29.20 12.13
CA PRO A 723 41.70 -28.67 11.72
C PRO A 723 41.94 -27.25 12.25
N ALA A 724 43.16 -26.98 12.71
CA ALA A 724 43.52 -25.70 13.33
C ALA A 724 43.35 -24.50 12.39
N ASP A 725 43.64 -24.67 11.10
CA ASP A 725 43.48 -23.64 10.08
C ASP A 725 41.99 -23.31 9.84
N ASP A 726 41.11 -24.31 9.92
CA ASP A 726 39.65 -24.16 9.74
C ASP A 726 39.04 -23.37 10.90
N ASN A 727 39.38 -23.78 12.13
CA ASN A 727 39.01 -23.07 13.36
C ASN A 727 39.51 -21.61 13.35
N SER A 728 40.75 -21.40 12.91
CA SER A 728 41.35 -20.06 12.81
C SER A 728 40.63 -19.19 11.78
N ALA A 729 40.28 -19.73 10.61
CA ALA A 729 39.53 -19.02 9.59
C ALA A 729 38.12 -18.63 10.09
N SER A 730 37.42 -19.54 10.78
CA SER A 730 36.13 -19.25 11.41
C SER A 730 36.24 -18.14 12.46
N GLY A 731 37.25 -18.20 13.34
CA GLY A 731 37.49 -17.17 14.35
C GLY A 731 37.75 -15.78 13.75
N ILE A 732 38.54 -15.71 12.67
CA ILE A 732 38.78 -14.46 11.93
C ILE A 732 37.47 -13.95 11.33
N TRP A 733 36.66 -14.84 10.73
CA TRP A 733 35.36 -14.47 10.18
C TRP A 733 34.41 -13.91 11.22
N ILE A 734 34.25 -14.58 12.37
CA ILE A 734 33.39 -14.14 13.47
C ILE A 734 33.77 -12.73 13.93
N GLY A 735 35.06 -12.47 14.17
CA GLY A 735 35.56 -11.16 14.59
C GLY A 735 35.33 -10.07 13.54
N THR A 736 35.51 -10.42 12.27
CA THR A 736 35.32 -9.51 11.14
C THR A 736 33.83 -9.19 10.95
N TRP A 737 32.96 -10.19 10.99
CA TRP A 737 31.52 -10.01 10.86
C TRP A 737 30.93 -9.14 11.97
N TYR A 738 31.41 -9.28 13.21
CA TYR A 738 31.02 -8.37 14.29
C TYR A 738 31.30 -6.90 13.96
N SER A 739 32.39 -6.61 13.24
CA SER A 739 32.70 -5.26 12.78
C SER A 739 31.82 -4.86 11.60
N TYR A 740 31.64 -5.77 10.63
CA TYR A 740 30.82 -5.53 9.44
C TYR A 740 29.36 -5.25 9.74
N ASP A 741 28.74 -5.98 10.66
CA ASP A 741 27.32 -5.78 11.02
C ASP A 741 27.15 -4.99 12.31
N ARG A 742 28.24 -4.38 12.81
CA ARG A 742 28.31 -3.57 14.03
C ARG A 742 27.58 -4.20 15.21
N ILE A 743 27.87 -5.47 15.46
CA ILE A 743 27.32 -6.20 16.60
C ILE A 743 28.09 -5.76 17.82
N ILE A 744 27.52 -5.01 18.75
CA ILE A 744 28.24 -4.51 19.96
C ILE A 744 28.02 -5.43 21.17
N ASP A 745 28.69 -5.20 22.31
CA ASP A 745 28.51 -6.01 23.53
C ASP A 745 27.04 -6.09 23.94
N GLY A 746 26.50 -7.30 24.04
CA GLY A 746 25.11 -7.57 24.38
C GLY A 746 24.14 -7.56 23.19
N ASP A 747 24.58 -7.25 21.97
CA ASP A 747 23.72 -7.35 20.80
C ASP A 747 23.37 -8.82 20.55
N GLN A 748 22.08 -9.06 20.31
CA GLN A 748 21.59 -10.35 19.88
C GLN A 748 21.91 -10.59 18.39
N PHE A 749 22.20 -11.84 18.02
CA PHE A 749 22.36 -12.27 16.64
C PHE A 749 22.09 -13.75 16.48
N TYR A 750 21.92 -14.16 15.22
CA TYR A 750 21.67 -15.54 14.82
C TYR A 750 22.77 -16.04 13.90
N VAL A 751 22.87 -17.36 13.76
CA VAL A 751 23.82 -18.04 12.88
C VAL A 751 23.04 -18.86 11.86
N ARG A 752 23.46 -18.80 10.59
CA ARG A 752 22.87 -19.59 9.50
C ARG A 752 23.96 -20.25 8.70
N VAL A 753 23.91 -21.57 8.58
CA VAL A 753 24.79 -22.33 7.69
C VAL A 753 24.08 -22.49 6.34
N ILE A 754 24.73 -22.12 5.25
CA ILE A 754 24.16 -22.17 3.89
C ILE A 754 24.97 -23.22 3.10
N GLU A 755 24.25 -24.20 2.55
CA GLU A 755 24.76 -25.23 1.66
C GLU A 755 24.40 -24.92 0.20
#